data_AF-A0A6V8K7D5-F1
#
_entry.id   AF-A0A6V8K7D5-F1
#
_cell.length_a   1.000
_cell.length_b   1.000
_cell.length_c   1.000
_cell.angle_alpha   90.00
_cell.angle_beta   90.00
_cell.angle_gamma   90.00
#
_symmetry.space_group_name_H-M   'P 1'
#
loop_
_entity.id
_entity.type
_entity.pdbx_description
1 polymer ?
#
loop_
_entity_poly.entity_id
_entity_poly.type
_entity_poly.pdbx_seq_one_letter_code
_entity_poly.pdbx_strand_id
1 'polypeptide(L)'
;MPDSHLVPRYEADKGHVRFADDVVFHVRSGAIGTADGPCTCAQDEPIFHPAGYREAVPQLQLSLTDACNMGCTYCSFRDRVHADGKPVRMPMPVVRQAVDFFRREVVDDQTRYSRVDFGLAGETMLVRHLHEQVQETVIAGLEGSPVATVWSGPNVTNGTLSMDADLADQLGPPQDISLDGPREVHDRVRFYTNDRGGTYDDVRPVLDRVLARHPDMGVSSVLTAYCTDFASIFSHLYDDVGARNIYMKPVNASHDKDYALNRTTLPAFEEGYLGLVEHILDHDAAGILGRLMALSTEDYFMRFFYRVKDQTVQVYRCGAGKSGAYVDTNGRLYACAHFIGKSGWDIGHVSTGFNEERRREFADMTVDDRPGCRDCYARYACGGGCHYQAVLANGDISRPDEVKCDLIRFLVRLALRLLTYLDRHHPEVLAALPAPFGIDPALAEAPAQAAYRPVGALVAGSGAAPVRLGTPGRVRGGLPPEWDHPALLRVDDGQLTVDLGGPPPHDGELRAGVAALRLWLVRYDDMTLGDLTVRTPQNDGMLLRVTAAGAAWREASQERFRRVPHPPAVWRPAPEVEVAPDGERVRVRVDIAALAGAGALGLNLFLDLSSGGHAALAVREPFVGLSPGVSGSLRLTGPDADRDQSLLPLSRWAGLQPNVC
;
A
#
# COMPACT_ATOMS: atom_id res chain seq x y z
N MET A 1 -5.27 30.68 -12.08
CA MET A 1 -4.34 29.58 -12.44
C MET A 1 -3.65 29.99 -13.72
N PRO A 2 -2.31 30.00 -13.78
CA PRO A 2 -1.59 30.25 -15.03
C PRO A 2 -1.84 29.11 -16.02
N ASP A 3 -1.63 29.41 -17.29
CA ASP A 3 -1.87 28.56 -18.45
C ASP A 3 -0.91 27.34 -18.50
N SER A 4 -1.16 26.30 -17.71
CA SER A 4 -0.42 25.03 -17.86
C SER A 4 -0.88 24.28 -19.11
N HIS A 5 0.07 23.85 -19.93
CA HIS A 5 -0.16 23.08 -21.16
C HIS A 5 -0.04 21.56 -20.97
N LEU A 6 0.61 21.10 -19.89
CA LEU A 6 0.86 19.67 -19.65
C LEU A 6 -0.33 18.98 -19.00
N VAL A 7 -1.23 19.72 -18.34
CA VAL A 7 -2.39 19.13 -17.66
C VAL A 7 -3.68 19.80 -18.15
N PRO A 8 -4.64 19.05 -18.75
CA PRO A 8 -5.85 19.63 -19.34
C PRO A 8 -6.66 20.47 -18.35
N ARG A 9 -7.09 21.68 -18.77
CA ARG A 9 -8.02 22.50 -17.98
C ARG A 9 -9.36 21.79 -17.80
N TYR A 10 -10.15 22.16 -16.78
CA TYR A 10 -11.50 21.61 -16.61
C TYR A 10 -12.51 22.64 -16.09
N GLU A 11 -13.78 22.32 -16.26
CA GLU A 11 -14.94 22.85 -15.54
C GLU A 11 -15.66 21.69 -14.82
N ALA A 12 -16.25 21.94 -13.65
CA ALA A 12 -16.92 20.88 -12.88
C ALA A 12 -18.29 21.33 -12.35
N ASP A 13 -19.26 20.42 -12.40
CA ASP A 13 -20.58 20.54 -11.76
C ASP A 13 -20.88 19.29 -10.90
N LYS A 14 -22.12 19.16 -10.39
CA LYS A 14 -22.52 18.03 -9.52
C LYS A 14 -22.46 16.66 -10.21
N GLY A 15 -22.58 16.60 -11.53
CA GLY A 15 -22.62 15.37 -12.33
C GLY A 15 -21.40 15.14 -13.21
N HIS A 16 -20.62 16.18 -13.51
CA HIS A 16 -19.58 16.14 -14.53
C HIS A 16 -18.29 16.86 -14.11
N VAL A 17 -17.17 16.33 -14.56
CA VAL A 17 -15.91 17.08 -14.71
C VAL A 17 -15.58 17.08 -16.20
N ARG A 18 -15.69 18.24 -16.83
CA ARG A 18 -15.41 18.45 -18.26
C ARG A 18 -14.02 19.01 -18.44
N PHE A 19 -13.17 18.34 -19.19
CA PHE A 19 -11.83 18.80 -19.53
C PHE A 19 -11.85 19.58 -20.86
N ALA A 20 -10.87 20.46 -21.07
CA ALA A 20 -10.79 21.36 -22.23
C ALA A 20 -10.52 20.67 -23.58
N ASP A 21 -10.33 19.36 -23.55
CA ASP A 21 -10.03 18.45 -24.65
C ASP A 21 -11.19 17.47 -24.92
N ASP A 22 -12.42 17.96 -24.67
CA ASP A 22 -13.71 17.30 -24.83
C ASP A 22 -13.93 16.02 -24.01
N VAL A 23 -13.10 15.76 -23.00
CA VAL A 23 -13.29 14.64 -22.06
C VAL A 23 -14.31 15.01 -21.00
N VAL A 24 -15.22 14.09 -20.69
CA VAL A 24 -16.16 14.22 -19.58
C VAL A 24 -16.02 13.03 -18.66
N PHE A 25 -15.64 13.29 -17.41
CA PHE A 25 -15.79 12.32 -16.34
C PHE A 25 -17.19 12.45 -15.75
N HIS A 26 -17.95 11.37 -15.86
CA HIS A 26 -19.28 11.24 -15.27
C HIS A 26 -19.12 10.82 -13.81
N VAL A 27 -19.25 11.78 -12.89
CA VAL A 27 -19.06 11.60 -11.44
C VAL A 27 -19.86 10.39 -10.92
N ARG A 28 -21.08 10.20 -11.43
CA ARG A 28 -22.01 9.18 -10.98
C ARG A 28 -21.64 7.76 -11.41
N SER A 29 -21.25 7.58 -12.67
CA SER A 29 -20.92 6.25 -13.21
C SER A 29 -19.43 5.92 -13.10
N GLY A 30 -18.59 6.92 -12.80
CA GLY A 30 -17.13 6.80 -12.90
C GLY A 30 -16.65 6.62 -14.34
N ALA A 31 -17.52 6.79 -15.33
CA ALA A 31 -17.19 6.64 -16.74
C ALA A 31 -16.45 7.87 -17.26
N ILE A 32 -15.46 7.65 -18.11
CA ILE A 32 -14.80 8.68 -18.89
C ILE A 32 -15.37 8.60 -20.31
N GLY A 33 -15.94 9.69 -20.79
CA GLY A 33 -16.56 9.80 -22.12
C GLY A 33 -16.18 11.10 -22.80
N THR A 34 -16.90 11.43 -23.87
CA THR A 34 -16.76 12.71 -24.58
C THR A 34 -17.96 13.63 -24.29
N ALA A 35 -17.82 14.92 -24.54
CA ALA A 35 -18.90 15.89 -24.37
C ALA A 35 -20.18 15.55 -25.15
N ASP A 36 -20.03 14.94 -26.33
CA ASP A 36 -21.13 14.51 -27.21
C ASP A 36 -21.63 13.07 -26.92
N GLY A 37 -21.01 12.38 -25.95
CA GLY A 37 -21.38 11.02 -25.56
C GLY A 37 -22.69 10.96 -24.75
N PRO A 38 -23.39 9.81 -24.74
CA PRO A 38 -24.62 9.66 -23.95
C PRO A 38 -24.33 9.85 -22.45
N CYS A 39 -25.05 10.78 -21.80
CA CYS A 39 -24.91 10.96 -20.36
C CYS A 39 -25.50 9.78 -19.60
N THR A 40 -24.65 9.04 -18.89
CA THR A 40 -25.07 7.96 -17.98
C THR A 40 -25.54 8.48 -16.61
N CYS A 41 -25.53 9.80 -16.41
CA CYS A 41 -25.88 10.48 -15.16
C CYS A 41 -27.37 10.40 -14.78
N ALA A 42 -28.27 10.02 -15.70
CA ALA A 42 -29.72 10.00 -15.48
C ALA A 42 -30.25 8.77 -14.72
N GLN A 43 -29.37 7.82 -14.37
CA GLN A 43 -29.72 6.66 -13.54
C GLN A 43 -29.69 7.05 -12.05
N ASP A 44 -30.65 6.55 -11.26
CA ASP A 44 -30.67 6.73 -9.81
C ASP A 44 -29.37 6.17 -9.19
N GLU A 45 -28.79 6.90 -8.23
CA GLU A 45 -27.57 6.46 -7.57
C GLU A 45 -27.82 5.15 -6.82
N PRO A 46 -27.05 4.07 -7.08
CA PRO A 46 -26.98 2.99 -6.10
C PRO A 46 -26.33 3.57 -4.84
N ILE A 47 -27.11 3.65 -3.75
CA ILE A 47 -26.53 3.82 -2.43
C ILE A 47 -25.69 2.57 -2.19
N PHE A 48 -24.38 2.76 -1.99
CA PHE A 48 -23.53 1.65 -1.62
C PHE A 48 -23.88 1.25 -0.20
N HIS A 49 -24.62 0.16 -0.07
CA HIS A 49 -24.88 -0.43 1.23
C HIS A 49 -23.57 -1.06 1.72
N PRO A 50 -22.97 -0.54 2.81
CA PRO A 50 -21.79 -1.19 3.35
C PRO A 50 -22.20 -2.58 3.84
N ALA A 51 -21.59 -3.63 3.30
CA ALA A 51 -21.32 -4.78 4.15
C ALA A 51 -20.38 -4.27 5.25
N GLY A 52 -20.68 -4.59 6.51
CA GLY A 52 -19.98 -3.99 7.65
C GLY A 52 -18.46 -3.98 7.49
N TYR A 53 -17.80 -2.96 8.04
CA TYR A 53 -16.35 -2.82 7.92
C TYR A 53 -15.64 -4.06 8.46
N ARG A 54 -14.71 -4.58 7.66
CA ARG A 54 -13.86 -5.71 8.05
C ARG A 54 -12.41 -5.36 7.83
N GLU A 55 -11.64 -5.40 8.91
CA GLU A 55 -10.19 -5.27 8.87
C GLU A 55 -9.56 -6.63 8.57
N ALA A 56 -8.78 -6.71 7.49
CA ALA A 56 -8.10 -7.95 7.14
C ALA A 56 -6.90 -8.22 8.07
N VAL A 57 -6.29 -7.16 8.58
CA VAL A 57 -5.13 -7.23 9.48
C VAL A 57 -5.37 -6.32 10.71
N PRO A 58 -6.17 -6.77 11.69
CA PRO A 58 -6.40 -5.98 12.89
C PRO A 58 -5.10 -5.55 13.57
N GLN A 59 -5.05 -4.29 13.99
CA GLN A 59 -3.86 -3.67 14.55
C GLN A 59 -3.97 -3.47 16.06
N LEU A 60 -2.91 -3.81 16.80
CA LEU A 60 -2.68 -3.32 18.14
C LEU A 60 -1.57 -2.25 18.09
N GLN A 61 -1.91 -0.99 18.38
CA GLN A 61 -0.93 0.08 18.53
C GLN A 61 -0.63 0.28 20.02
N LEU A 62 0.64 0.16 20.41
CA LEU A 62 1.14 0.44 21.74
C LEU A 62 2.00 1.71 21.70
N SER A 63 1.55 2.79 22.34
CA SER A 63 2.42 3.95 22.57
C SER A 63 3.39 3.63 23.71
N LEU A 64 4.54 3.02 23.41
CA LEU A 64 5.51 2.61 24.44
C LEU A 64 6.08 3.79 25.24
N THR A 65 6.19 4.95 24.61
CA THR A 65 6.67 6.18 25.21
C THR A 65 6.02 7.37 24.51
N ASP A 66 5.83 8.47 25.23
CA ASP A 66 5.55 9.79 24.65
C ASP A 66 6.82 10.64 24.50
N ALA A 67 7.92 10.23 25.14
CA ALA A 67 9.21 10.91 25.06
C ALA A 67 9.74 10.91 23.63
N CYS A 68 10.26 12.06 23.20
CA CYS A 68 10.97 12.23 21.95
C CYS A 68 12.20 13.11 22.20
N ASN A 69 13.27 12.87 21.44
CA ASN A 69 14.46 13.71 21.45
C ASN A 69 14.31 14.97 20.57
N MET A 70 13.23 15.05 19.78
CA MET A 70 12.89 16.19 18.92
C MET A 70 11.69 16.98 19.44
N GLY A 71 11.67 18.28 19.11
CA GLY A 71 10.62 19.22 19.45
C GLY A 71 9.77 19.66 18.25
N CYS A 72 9.52 18.77 17.29
CA CYS A 72 8.99 19.13 15.97
C CYS A 72 7.75 20.04 16.04
N THR A 73 7.73 21.08 15.20
CA THR A 73 6.73 22.16 15.21
C THR A 73 5.29 21.66 15.09
N TYR A 74 5.06 20.66 14.24
CA TYR A 74 3.73 20.13 13.93
C TYR A 74 3.36 18.85 14.68
N CYS A 75 4.19 18.38 15.62
CA CYS A 75 4.00 17.06 16.22
C CYS A 75 2.70 16.98 17.02
N SER A 76 1.71 16.24 16.49
CA SER A 76 0.40 16.07 17.14
C SER A 76 0.47 15.36 18.50
N PHE A 77 1.58 14.67 18.77
CA PHE A 77 1.83 13.93 20.01
C PHE A 77 2.56 14.74 21.09
N ARG A 78 2.98 15.97 20.80
CA ARG A 78 3.72 16.81 21.75
C ARG A 78 2.86 17.24 22.93
N ASP A 79 1.63 17.70 22.65
CA ASP A 79 0.70 18.22 23.67
C ASP A 79 -0.19 17.08 24.21
N ARG A 80 0.43 16.05 24.78
CA ARG A 80 -0.28 14.99 25.52
C ARG A 80 -0.61 15.46 26.94
N VAL A 81 -1.82 15.16 27.40
CA VAL A 81 -2.24 15.54 28.76
C VAL A 81 -1.87 14.42 29.73
N HIS A 82 -0.72 14.57 30.39
CA HIS A 82 -0.34 13.74 31.54
C HIS A 82 -0.56 14.52 32.84
N ALA A 83 -1.03 13.85 33.89
CA ALA A 83 -1.42 14.48 35.16
C ALA A 83 -0.28 15.28 35.83
N ASP A 84 0.97 14.95 35.54
CA ASP A 84 2.18 15.62 36.04
C ASP A 84 3.07 16.22 34.94
N GLY A 85 2.63 16.16 33.67
CA GLY A 85 3.36 16.70 32.51
C GLY A 85 4.71 16.05 32.22
N LYS A 86 5.01 14.88 32.79
CA LYS A 86 6.28 14.17 32.56
C LYS A 86 6.15 13.12 31.46
N PRO A 87 7.24 12.83 30.72
CA PRO A 87 7.24 11.72 29.79
C PRO A 87 6.91 10.40 30.50
N VAL A 88 5.95 9.67 29.95
CA VAL A 88 5.47 8.40 30.48
C VAL A 88 5.92 7.26 29.57
N ARG A 89 6.51 6.23 30.19
CA ARG A 89 6.75 4.94 29.54
C ARG A 89 5.62 4.00 29.89
N MET A 90 5.16 3.23 28.90
CA MET A 90 4.14 2.20 29.11
C MET A 90 4.68 1.12 30.05
N PRO A 91 4.08 0.90 31.23
CA PRO A 91 4.50 -0.18 32.12
C PRO A 91 4.23 -1.55 31.49
N MET A 92 5.12 -2.51 31.66
CA MET A 92 4.92 -3.88 31.16
C MET A 92 3.60 -4.56 31.61
N PRO A 93 3.07 -4.30 32.82
CA PRO A 93 1.72 -4.76 33.16
C PRO A 93 0.63 -4.22 32.23
N VAL A 94 0.74 -2.97 31.78
CA VAL A 94 -0.18 -2.36 30.80
C VAL A 94 0.00 -2.97 29.42
N VAL A 95 1.26 -3.22 28.99
CA VAL A 95 1.55 -3.96 27.74
C VAL A 95 0.85 -5.31 27.75
N ARG A 96 0.98 -6.09 28.83
CA ARG A 96 0.31 -7.39 28.96
C ARG A 96 -1.21 -7.25 28.90
N GLN A 97 -1.79 -6.32 29.66
CA GLN A 97 -3.23 -6.05 29.62
C GLN A 97 -3.72 -5.66 28.22
N ALA A 98 -2.92 -4.89 27.47
CA ALA A 98 -3.24 -4.47 26.12
C ALA A 98 -3.25 -5.65 25.13
N VAL A 99 -2.26 -6.56 25.23
CA VAL A 99 -2.23 -7.79 24.42
C VAL A 99 -3.38 -8.72 24.79
N ASP A 100 -3.65 -8.92 26.08
CA ASP A 100 -4.77 -9.74 26.56
C ASP A 100 -6.12 -9.16 26.12
N PHE A 101 -6.28 -7.84 26.18
CA PHE A 101 -7.43 -7.12 25.66
C PHE A 101 -7.58 -7.33 24.16
N PHE A 102 -6.51 -7.11 23.39
CA PHE A 102 -6.53 -7.26 21.94
C PHE A 102 -6.91 -8.69 21.52
N ARG A 103 -6.32 -9.69 22.17
CA ARG A 103 -6.63 -11.11 21.95
C ARG A 103 -8.10 -11.44 22.19
N ARG A 104 -8.73 -10.79 23.18
CA ARG A 104 -10.10 -11.07 23.63
C ARG A 104 -11.16 -10.28 22.86
N GLU A 105 -10.91 -8.99 22.61
CA GLU A 105 -11.92 -8.03 22.14
C GLU A 105 -11.79 -7.69 20.64
N VAL A 106 -10.64 -7.96 20.03
CA VAL A 106 -10.37 -7.61 18.62
C VAL A 106 -10.08 -8.85 17.77
N VAL A 107 -9.31 -9.80 18.28
CA VAL A 107 -9.02 -11.05 17.57
C VAL A 107 -10.19 -12.01 17.72
N ASP A 108 -10.88 -12.29 16.61
CA ASP A 108 -11.95 -13.29 16.52
C ASP A 108 -11.46 -14.58 15.85
N ASP A 109 -12.33 -15.60 15.79
CA ASP A 109 -12.05 -16.91 15.14
C ASP A 109 -11.73 -16.79 13.64
N GLN A 110 -12.04 -15.65 13.03
CA GLN A 110 -11.85 -15.37 11.62
C GLN A 110 -10.55 -14.59 11.35
N THR A 111 -9.89 -14.10 12.38
CA THR A 111 -8.68 -13.28 12.29
C THR A 111 -7.47 -14.16 11.99
N ARG A 112 -7.04 -14.16 10.72
CA ARG A 112 -5.87 -14.92 10.26
C ARG A 112 -4.56 -14.14 10.35
N TYR A 113 -4.65 -12.82 10.39
CA TYR A 113 -3.51 -11.92 10.27
C TYR A 113 -3.62 -10.80 11.29
N SER A 114 -2.51 -10.32 11.83
CA SER A 114 -2.52 -9.17 12.74
C SER A 114 -1.22 -8.38 12.70
N ARG A 115 -1.30 -7.09 13.02
CA ARG A 115 -0.15 -6.20 13.19
C ARG A 115 -0.10 -5.70 14.63
N VAL A 116 1.08 -5.67 15.22
CA VAL A 116 1.34 -5.03 16.50
C VAL A 116 2.42 -3.97 16.30
N ASP A 117 2.07 -2.71 16.52
CA ASP A 117 2.95 -1.56 16.32
C ASP A 117 3.31 -0.95 17.66
N PHE A 118 4.60 -0.73 17.89
CA PHE A 118 5.13 -0.13 19.12
C PHE A 118 5.62 1.32 18.95
N GLY A 119 5.32 1.95 17.81
CA GLY A 119 5.80 3.28 17.42
C GLY A 119 4.74 4.38 17.43
N LEU A 120 4.92 5.35 16.52
CA LEU A 120 4.00 6.45 16.16
C LEU A 120 3.90 7.61 17.17
N ALA A 121 3.83 7.31 18.47
CA ALA A 121 3.95 8.32 19.53
C ALA A 121 5.36 8.34 20.13
N GLY A 122 5.87 9.55 20.39
CA GLY A 122 7.26 9.72 20.85
C GLY A 122 8.29 9.21 19.83
N GLU A 123 9.50 8.91 20.30
CA GLU A 123 10.51 8.18 19.54
C GLU A 123 10.76 6.82 20.21
N THR A 124 10.25 5.76 19.59
CA THR A 124 10.28 4.40 20.13
C THR A 124 11.71 3.85 20.26
N MET A 125 12.65 4.32 19.43
CA MET A 125 14.06 3.89 19.52
C MET A 125 14.73 4.36 20.83
N LEU A 126 14.21 5.38 21.52
CA LEU A 126 14.68 5.76 22.87
C LEU A 126 14.40 4.68 23.93
N VAL A 127 13.42 3.81 23.67
CA VAL A 127 13.04 2.70 24.54
C VAL A 127 13.29 1.34 23.89
N ARG A 128 14.27 1.26 22.97
CA ARG A 128 14.67 0.03 22.28
C ARG A 128 14.92 -1.16 23.21
N HIS A 129 15.49 -0.92 24.40
CA HIS A 129 15.72 -1.93 25.42
C HIS A 129 14.43 -2.67 25.89
N LEU A 130 13.24 -2.10 25.65
CA LEU A 130 11.96 -2.75 25.96
C LEU A 130 11.45 -3.63 24.81
N HIS A 131 11.94 -3.46 23.58
CA HIS A 131 11.32 -4.08 22.40
C HIS A 131 11.35 -5.61 22.47
N GLU A 132 12.42 -6.21 22.99
CA GLU A 132 12.51 -7.67 23.14
C GLU A 132 11.46 -8.18 24.13
N GLN A 133 11.34 -7.54 25.29
CA GLN A 133 10.35 -7.92 26.31
C GLN A 133 8.91 -7.72 25.83
N VAL A 134 8.64 -6.65 25.07
CA VAL A 134 7.32 -6.41 24.46
C VAL A 134 7.04 -7.48 23.41
N GLN A 135 8.02 -7.83 22.57
CA GLN A 135 7.90 -8.88 21.56
C GLN A 135 7.57 -10.23 22.21
N GLU A 136 8.27 -10.61 23.28
CA GLU A 136 7.97 -11.82 24.06
C GLU A 136 6.55 -11.80 24.63
N THR A 137 6.10 -10.64 25.12
CA THR A 137 4.74 -10.47 25.66
C THR A 137 3.68 -10.65 24.56
N VAL A 138 3.92 -10.13 23.36
CA VAL A 138 3.03 -10.33 22.20
C VAL A 138 2.98 -11.79 21.78
N ILE A 139 4.13 -12.46 21.73
CA ILE A 139 4.22 -13.89 21.39
C ILE A 139 3.40 -14.71 22.38
N ALA A 140 3.62 -14.51 23.67
CA ALA A 140 2.91 -15.23 24.72
C ALA A 140 1.40 -14.93 24.72
N GLY A 141 0.99 -13.66 24.58
CA GLY A 141 -0.42 -13.27 24.67
C GLY A 141 -1.25 -13.62 23.42
N LEU A 142 -0.62 -13.87 22.27
CA LEU A 142 -1.28 -14.36 21.06
C LEU A 142 -1.03 -15.84 20.79
N GLU A 143 -0.33 -16.53 21.68
CA GLU A 143 -0.16 -17.98 21.63
C GLU A 143 -1.54 -18.68 21.61
N GLY A 144 -1.67 -19.74 20.82
CA GLY A 144 -2.94 -20.45 20.63
C GLY A 144 -4.08 -19.65 19.96
N SER A 145 -3.85 -18.39 19.54
CA SER A 145 -4.85 -17.63 18.78
C SER A 145 -5.08 -18.16 17.36
N PRO A 146 -6.19 -17.85 16.68
CA PRO A 146 -6.41 -18.24 15.28
C PRO A 146 -5.51 -17.47 14.29
N VAL A 147 -4.76 -16.47 14.77
CA VAL A 147 -3.88 -15.65 13.95
C VAL A 147 -2.70 -16.47 13.45
N ALA A 148 -2.65 -16.71 12.14
CA ALA A 148 -1.59 -17.47 11.48
C ALA A 148 -0.29 -16.66 11.32
N THR A 149 -0.39 -15.35 11.13
CA THR A 149 0.77 -14.45 10.98
C THR A 149 0.58 -13.16 11.76
N VAL A 150 1.58 -12.81 12.57
CA VAL A 150 1.64 -11.56 13.35
C VAL A 150 2.88 -10.77 12.94
N TRP A 151 2.69 -9.56 12.42
CA TRP A 151 3.78 -8.59 12.21
C TRP A 151 3.94 -7.73 13.45
N SER A 152 5.12 -7.68 14.04
CA SER A 152 5.32 -6.99 15.31
C SER A 152 6.61 -6.19 15.35
N GLY A 153 6.52 -4.89 15.62
CA GLY A 153 7.70 -4.03 15.77
C GLY A 153 7.41 -2.53 15.67
N PRO A 154 8.44 -1.69 15.83
CA PRO A 154 8.32 -0.25 15.68
C PRO A 154 8.23 0.12 14.20
N ASN A 155 7.12 0.71 13.73
CA ASN A 155 6.97 0.94 12.29
C ASN A 155 7.38 2.34 11.82
N VAL A 156 7.68 3.28 12.72
CA VAL A 156 8.11 4.63 12.34
C VAL A 156 9.20 5.09 13.30
N THR A 157 10.24 5.72 12.76
CA THR A 157 11.30 6.37 13.55
C THR A 157 11.74 7.69 12.91
N ASN A 158 12.27 8.60 13.73
CA ASN A 158 12.91 9.83 13.29
C ASN A 158 14.36 9.62 12.82
N GLY A 159 14.95 8.45 13.09
CA GLY A 159 16.27 8.07 12.57
C GLY A 159 17.47 8.83 13.16
N THR A 160 17.35 9.43 14.36
CA THR A 160 18.41 10.28 14.95
C THR A 160 19.04 9.71 16.23
N LEU A 161 19.41 10.53 17.23
CA LEU A 161 20.30 10.31 18.41
C LEU A 161 20.38 8.91 19.07
N SER A 162 19.40 8.04 18.88
CA SER A 162 19.44 6.65 19.32
C SER A 162 19.98 5.68 18.27
N MET A 163 20.40 6.18 17.09
CA MET A 163 20.74 5.38 15.92
C MET A 163 22.25 5.30 15.71
N ASP A 164 22.80 4.11 15.86
CA ASP A 164 24.14 3.76 15.42
C ASP A 164 24.07 2.87 14.15
N ALA A 165 25.24 2.49 13.61
CA ALA A 165 25.32 1.69 12.40
C ALA A 165 24.67 0.31 12.54
N ASP A 166 24.82 -0.34 13.70
CA ASP A 166 24.30 -1.68 13.96
C ASP A 166 22.77 -1.66 14.12
N LEU A 167 22.22 -0.58 14.68
CA LEU A 167 20.79 -0.36 14.82
C LEU A 167 20.15 0.06 13.50
N ALA A 168 20.82 0.91 12.73
CA ALA A 168 20.39 1.28 11.38
C ALA A 168 20.35 0.06 10.46
N ASP A 169 21.34 -0.85 10.55
CA ASP A 169 21.38 -2.09 9.77
C ASP A 169 20.25 -3.07 10.10
N GLN A 170 19.64 -2.93 11.27
CA GLN A 170 18.46 -3.69 11.61
C GLN A 170 17.24 -3.13 10.87
N LEU A 171 17.13 -1.83 10.63
CA LEU A 171 15.95 -1.20 10.02
C LEU A 171 15.63 -1.74 8.62
N GLY A 172 14.34 -1.84 8.32
CA GLY A 172 13.82 -2.41 7.08
C GLY A 172 12.30 -2.31 6.99
N PRO A 173 11.70 -2.47 5.81
CA PRO A 173 10.25 -2.43 5.62
C PRO A 173 9.53 -3.46 6.52
N PRO A 174 8.27 -3.20 6.94
CA PRO A 174 7.42 -2.06 6.59
C PRO A 174 7.63 -0.82 7.48
N GLN A 175 8.85 -0.58 8.00
CA GLN A 175 9.15 0.66 8.71
C GLN A 175 9.20 1.87 7.76
N ASP A 176 8.95 3.05 8.33
CA ASP A 176 9.15 4.35 7.70
C ASP A 176 10.18 5.19 8.48
N ILE A 177 11.05 5.90 7.76
CA ILE A 177 11.94 6.94 8.31
C ILE A 177 11.39 8.31 7.92
N SER A 178 11.32 9.21 8.90
CA SER A 178 10.81 10.56 8.69
C SER A 178 11.87 11.51 8.09
N LEU A 179 11.57 12.13 6.94
CA LEU A 179 12.38 13.20 6.34
C LEU A 179 11.51 14.12 5.49
N ASP A 180 11.41 15.41 5.86
CA ASP A 180 10.41 16.31 5.26
C ASP A 180 10.82 16.96 3.92
N GLY A 181 12.05 16.78 3.45
CA GLY A 181 12.56 17.38 2.21
C GLY A 181 13.99 17.93 2.38
N PRO A 182 14.38 18.93 1.57
CA PRO A 182 15.67 19.60 1.69
C PRO A 182 15.97 20.06 3.12
N ARG A 183 17.25 20.16 3.47
CA ARG A 183 17.72 20.50 4.82
C ARG A 183 16.96 21.67 5.44
N GLU A 184 16.84 22.78 4.73
CA GLU A 184 16.19 24.00 5.22
C GLU A 184 14.68 23.83 5.45
N VAL A 185 14.02 22.95 4.70
CA VAL A 185 12.62 22.59 4.89
C VAL A 185 12.49 21.69 6.11
N HIS A 186 13.33 20.66 6.20
CA HIS A 186 13.36 19.69 7.30
C HIS A 186 13.66 20.36 8.64
N ASP A 187 14.79 21.06 8.74
CA ASP A 187 15.32 21.63 9.98
C ASP A 187 14.44 22.76 10.53
N ARG A 188 13.63 23.41 9.68
CA ARG A 188 12.66 24.43 10.11
C ARG A 188 11.55 23.86 11.00
N VAL A 189 11.22 22.58 10.82
CA VAL A 189 10.09 21.94 11.51
C VAL A 189 10.50 20.72 12.35
N ARG A 190 11.69 20.16 12.14
CA ARG A 190 12.28 19.05 12.91
C ARG A 190 13.61 19.50 13.51
N PHE A 191 13.61 19.71 14.82
CA PHE A 191 14.77 20.17 15.58
C PHE A 191 14.83 19.47 16.93
N TYR A 192 16.01 19.41 17.54
CA TYR A 192 16.19 18.80 18.85
C TYR A 192 15.65 19.66 19.99
N THR A 193 15.20 19.01 21.07
CA THR A 193 14.74 19.71 22.29
C THR A 193 15.87 20.27 23.15
N ASN A 194 17.13 19.98 22.82
CA ASN A 194 18.32 20.34 23.60
C ASN A 194 19.19 21.42 22.92
N ASP A 195 18.58 22.24 22.07
CA ASP A 195 19.23 23.37 21.37
C ASP A 195 20.36 22.98 20.40
N ARG A 196 20.53 21.69 20.06
CA ARG A 196 21.46 21.23 19.02
C ARG A 196 21.08 21.66 17.59
N GLY A 197 19.90 22.24 17.40
CA GLY A 197 19.40 22.71 16.11
C GLY A 197 18.66 21.63 15.32
N GLY A 198 18.74 21.76 13.99
CA GLY A 198 18.11 20.86 13.01
C GLY A 198 18.62 19.42 13.07
N THR A 199 17.88 18.52 12.45
CA THR A 199 18.07 17.07 12.57
C THR A 199 18.51 16.40 11.27
N TYR A 200 18.52 17.13 10.16
CA TYR A 200 18.79 16.59 8.82
C TYR A 200 20.13 15.85 8.73
N ASP A 201 21.20 16.42 9.30
CA ASP A 201 22.55 15.84 9.24
C ASP A 201 22.72 14.53 9.99
N ASP A 202 21.89 14.32 11.01
CA ASP A 202 21.95 13.10 11.81
C ASP A 202 21.09 11.99 11.18
N VAL A 203 19.95 12.33 10.57
CA VAL A 203 19.07 11.34 9.91
C VAL A 203 19.57 10.92 8.53
N ARG A 204 20.24 11.82 7.79
CA ARG A 204 20.62 11.55 6.40
C ARG A 204 21.55 10.35 6.23
N PRO A 205 22.66 10.20 7.00
CA PRO A 205 23.54 9.04 6.88
C PRO A 205 22.86 7.72 7.29
N VAL A 206 21.92 7.76 8.24
CA VAL A 206 21.10 6.61 8.63
C VAL A 206 20.24 6.19 7.44
N LEU A 207 19.54 7.15 6.83
CA LEU A 207 18.66 6.87 5.71
C LEU A 207 19.43 6.34 4.49
N ASP A 208 20.58 6.94 4.15
CA ASP A 208 21.45 6.46 3.07
C ASP A 208 21.89 5.00 3.30
N ARG A 209 22.28 4.67 4.54
CA ARG A 209 22.68 3.31 4.93
C ARG A 209 21.53 2.31 4.80
N VAL A 210 20.33 2.70 5.23
CA VAL A 210 19.13 1.86 5.18
C VAL A 210 18.69 1.65 3.72
N LEU A 211 18.60 2.72 2.92
CA LEU A 211 18.18 2.64 1.52
C LEU A 211 19.15 1.82 0.66
N ALA A 212 20.44 1.80 0.99
CA ALA A 212 21.41 0.93 0.34
C ALA A 212 21.10 -0.58 0.52
N ARG A 213 20.36 -0.95 1.57
CA ARG A 213 19.95 -2.34 1.86
C ARG A 213 18.47 -2.59 1.50
N HIS A 214 17.64 -1.58 1.70
CA HIS A 214 16.19 -1.61 1.58
C HIS A 214 15.71 -0.39 0.76
N PRO A 215 15.85 -0.42 -0.59
CA PRO A 215 15.42 0.69 -1.43
C PRO A 215 13.90 0.97 -1.36
N ASP A 216 13.13 0.01 -0.85
CA ASP A 216 11.69 0.08 -0.59
C ASP A 216 11.33 0.58 0.82
N MET A 217 12.32 0.94 1.64
CA MET A 217 12.11 1.63 2.93
C MET A 217 11.22 2.85 2.74
N GLY A 218 10.18 2.97 3.57
CA GLY A 218 9.27 4.10 3.51
C GLY A 218 9.96 5.39 3.96
N VAL A 219 9.76 6.46 3.21
CA VAL A 219 10.22 7.81 3.59
C VAL A 219 9.00 8.73 3.67
N SER A 220 8.72 9.22 4.89
CA SER A 220 7.55 10.05 5.15
C SER A 220 7.93 11.51 5.35
N SER A 221 7.31 12.38 4.55
CA SER A 221 7.39 13.84 4.62
C SER A 221 6.04 14.44 5.01
N VAL A 222 6.08 15.40 5.95
CA VAL A 222 4.92 16.20 6.33
C VAL A 222 4.95 17.55 5.62
N LEU A 223 3.92 17.82 4.81
CA LEU A 223 3.78 19.06 4.05
C LEU A 223 3.15 20.16 4.92
N THR A 224 3.79 21.32 4.95
CA THR A 224 3.36 22.48 5.75
C THR A 224 3.28 23.74 4.90
N ALA A 225 2.58 24.77 5.37
CA ALA A 225 2.51 26.07 4.69
C ALA A 225 3.85 26.83 4.66
N TYR A 226 4.87 26.35 5.37
CA TYR A 226 6.21 26.93 5.33
C TYR A 226 6.97 26.63 4.04
N CYS A 227 6.61 25.55 3.34
CA CYS A 227 7.12 25.22 2.01
C CYS A 227 6.02 24.48 1.23
N THR A 228 5.45 25.14 0.24
CA THR A 228 4.47 24.54 -0.68
C THR A 228 5.09 24.14 -2.03
N ASP A 229 6.41 24.22 -2.17
CA ASP A 229 7.13 23.67 -3.32
C ASP A 229 7.28 22.15 -3.16
N PHE A 230 6.18 21.44 -3.41
CA PHE A 230 6.14 19.98 -3.27
C PHE A 230 6.96 19.28 -4.35
N ALA A 231 7.18 19.92 -5.50
CA ALA A 231 8.10 19.40 -6.52
C ALA A 231 9.53 19.33 -5.96
N SER A 232 10.04 20.42 -5.38
CA SER A 232 11.37 20.44 -4.75
C SER A 232 11.52 19.43 -3.61
N ILE A 233 10.49 19.30 -2.75
CA ILE A 233 10.48 18.27 -1.70
C ILE A 233 10.57 16.88 -2.32
N PHE A 234 9.74 16.58 -3.33
CA PHE A 234 9.74 15.29 -3.98
C PHE A 234 11.06 14.99 -4.71
N SER A 235 11.61 15.94 -5.48
CA SER A 235 12.89 15.79 -6.17
C SER A 235 14.00 15.50 -5.17
N HIS A 236 14.01 16.17 -4.02
CA HIS A 236 14.98 15.86 -2.97
C HIS A 236 14.84 14.42 -2.45
N LEU A 237 13.62 13.98 -2.16
CA LEU A 237 13.36 12.62 -1.67
C LEU A 237 13.66 11.54 -2.74
N TYR A 238 13.37 11.82 -4.00
CA TYR A 238 13.51 10.86 -5.08
C TYR A 238 14.90 10.86 -5.71
N ASP A 239 15.40 12.02 -6.14
CA ASP A 239 16.66 12.18 -6.87
C ASP A 239 17.87 12.24 -5.91
N ASP A 240 17.81 13.05 -4.84
CA ASP A 240 18.96 13.21 -3.94
C ASP A 240 19.04 12.09 -2.88
N VAL A 241 17.92 11.75 -2.24
CA VAL A 241 17.83 10.71 -1.21
C VAL A 241 17.81 9.31 -1.83
N GLY A 242 17.25 9.15 -3.02
CA GLY A 242 17.12 7.84 -3.67
C GLY A 242 15.95 6.99 -3.15
N ALA A 243 14.98 7.59 -2.45
CA ALA A 243 13.82 6.87 -1.94
C ALA A 243 12.90 6.39 -3.07
N ARG A 244 12.32 5.20 -2.93
CA ARG A 244 11.38 4.60 -3.91
C ARG A 244 10.03 4.22 -3.29
N ASN A 245 9.78 4.64 -2.05
CA ASN A 245 8.53 4.47 -1.35
C ASN A 245 8.27 5.72 -0.47
N ILE A 246 7.67 6.74 -1.09
CA ILE A 246 7.58 8.10 -0.57
C ILE A 246 6.13 8.40 -0.17
N TYR A 247 5.96 9.01 1.01
CA TYR A 247 4.68 9.49 1.51
C TYR A 247 4.76 10.98 1.79
N MET A 248 3.98 11.80 1.09
CA MET A 248 3.91 13.25 1.30
C MET A 248 2.52 13.61 1.80
N LYS A 249 2.40 13.90 3.11
CA LYS A 249 1.10 14.09 3.77
C LYS A 249 0.97 15.51 4.32
N PRO A 250 -0.10 16.26 4.00
CA PRO A 250 -0.38 17.54 4.63
C PRO A 250 -0.51 17.40 6.14
N VAL A 251 0.03 18.38 6.85
CA VAL A 251 -0.07 18.47 8.29
C VAL A 251 -1.52 18.39 8.78
N ASN A 252 -1.74 17.65 9.88
CA ASN A 252 -2.96 17.74 10.68
C ASN A 252 -2.74 18.79 11.78
N ALA A 253 -3.32 19.97 11.58
CA ALA A 253 -3.20 21.10 12.50
C ALA A 253 -4.48 21.94 12.49
N SER A 254 -4.71 22.65 13.60
CA SER A 254 -5.73 23.69 13.69
C SER A 254 -5.37 24.86 12.78
N HIS A 255 -6.38 25.55 12.23
CA HIS A 255 -6.20 26.58 11.20
C HIS A 255 -5.51 27.86 11.71
N ASP A 256 -5.41 28.04 13.03
CA ASP A 256 -4.72 29.16 13.68
C ASP A 256 -3.19 29.06 13.62
N LYS A 257 -2.65 27.89 13.25
CA LYS A 257 -1.21 27.70 13.08
C LYS A 257 -0.75 28.24 11.74
N ASP A 258 0.37 28.95 11.75
CA ASP A 258 1.00 29.55 10.56
C ASP A 258 1.55 28.51 9.57
N TYR A 259 1.91 27.32 10.05
CA TYR A 259 2.32 26.18 9.23
C TYR A 259 1.14 25.32 8.71
N ALA A 260 -0.10 25.61 9.10
CA ALA A 260 -1.26 24.79 8.74
C ALA A 260 -1.83 25.09 7.35
N LEU A 261 -2.53 24.09 6.81
CA LEU A 261 -3.50 24.29 5.74
C LEU A 261 -4.72 25.02 6.31
N ASN A 262 -5.00 26.21 5.78
CA ASN A 262 -6.15 27.05 6.12
C ASN A 262 -6.67 27.75 4.86
N ARG A 263 -7.71 28.59 4.99
CA ARG A 263 -8.33 29.28 3.85
C ARG A 263 -7.35 30.16 3.04
N THR A 264 -6.35 30.75 3.70
CA THR A 264 -5.35 31.62 3.09
C THR A 264 -4.23 30.82 2.43
N THR A 265 -3.80 29.69 3.01
CA THR A 265 -2.71 28.86 2.50
C THR A 265 -3.18 27.82 1.48
N LEU A 266 -4.48 27.51 1.42
CA LEU A 266 -5.08 26.55 0.49
C LEU A 266 -4.65 26.76 -0.98
N PRO A 267 -4.70 27.98 -1.57
CA PRO A 267 -4.27 28.18 -2.95
C PRO A 267 -2.82 27.76 -3.20
N ALA A 268 -1.91 28.01 -2.24
CA ALA A 268 -0.51 27.62 -2.33
C ALA A 268 -0.33 26.10 -2.23
N PHE A 269 -1.14 25.41 -1.44
CA PHE A 269 -1.18 23.93 -1.42
C PHE A 269 -1.69 23.36 -2.76
N GLU A 270 -2.75 23.92 -3.32
CA GLU A 270 -3.29 23.50 -4.63
C GLU A 270 -2.23 23.69 -5.73
N GLU A 271 -1.53 24.83 -5.73
CA GLU A 271 -0.42 25.10 -6.64
C GLU A 271 0.75 24.14 -6.43
N GLY A 272 1.11 23.84 -5.18
CA GLY A 272 2.17 22.88 -4.85
C GLY A 272 1.90 21.48 -5.40
N TYR A 273 0.68 20.97 -5.23
CA TYR A 273 0.29 19.66 -5.78
C TYR A 273 0.24 19.66 -7.30
N LEU A 274 -0.24 20.75 -7.92
CA LEU A 274 -0.19 20.89 -9.37
C LEU A 274 1.25 20.87 -9.87
N GLY A 275 2.13 21.65 -9.25
CA GLY A 275 3.56 21.71 -9.58
C GLY A 275 4.26 20.36 -9.41
N LEU A 276 3.91 19.58 -8.38
CA LEU A 276 4.39 18.20 -8.23
C LEU A 276 4.00 17.31 -9.43
N VAL A 277 2.73 17.34 -9.83
CA VAL A 277 2.27 16.54 -10.98
C VAL A 277 2.94 17.00 -12.28
N GLU A 278 3.06 18.31 -12.49
CA GLU A 278 3.74 18.86 -13.67
C GLU A 278 5.22 18.47 -13.70
N HIS A 279 5.91 18.55 -12.56
CA HIS A 279 7.29 18.11 -12.44
C HIS A 279 7.45 16.61 -12.78
N ILE A 280 6.51 15.77 -12.34
CA ILE A 280 6.52 14.34 -12.69
C ILE A 280 6.34 14.14 -14.19
N LEU A 281 5.41 14.88 -14.81
CA LEU A 281 5.09 14.79 -16.24
C LEU A 281 6.16 15.43 -17.15
N ASP A 282 7.03 16.29 -16.62
CA ASP A 282 8.17 16.89 -17.32
C ASP A 282 9.36 15.93 -17.45
N HIS A 283 9.08 14.67 -17.77
CA HIS A 283 10.06 13.60 -17.96
C HIS A 283 9.66 12.72 -19.13
N ASP A 284 10.58 11.89 -19.61
CA ASP A 284 10.23 10.81 -20.52
C ASP A 284 9.33 9.78 -19.82
N ALA A 285 8.71 8.89 -20.58
CA ALA A 285 7.77 7.92 -20.04
C ALA A 285 8.38 7.06 -18.91
N ALA A 286 9.68 6.72 -19.00
CA ALA A 286 10.36 5.93 -17.98
C ALA A 286 10.55 6.73 -16.68
N GLY A 287 10.92 8.01 -16.80
CA GLY A 287 11.01 8.94 -15.70
C GLY A 287 9.65 9.22 -15.04
N ILE A 288 8.57 9.35 -15.82
CA ILE A 288 7.20 9.48 -15.31
C ILE A 288 6.84 8.24 -14.48
N LEU A 289 7.03 7.04 -15.04
CA LEU A 289 6.69 5.78 -14.37
C LEU A 289 7.46 5.63 -13.05
N GLY A 290 8.78 5.84 -13.08
CA GLY A 290 9.63 5.71 -11.88
C GLY A 290 9.18 6.63 -10.74
N ARG A 291 8.80 7.88 -11.06
CA ARG A 291 8.32 8.85 -10.07
C ARG A 291 6.92 8.53 -9.54
N LEU A 292 6.00 8.12 -10.40
CA LEU A 292 4.65 7.70 -9.97
C LEU A 292 4.67 6.43 -9.12
N MET A 293 5.59 5.50 -9.39
CA MET A 293 5.80 4.31 -8.56
C MET A 293 6.48 4.62 -7.23
N ALA A 294 7.36 5.61 -7.21
CA ALA A 294 8.04 6.00 -5.99
C ALA A 294 7.11 6.68 -4.98
N LEU A 295 6.04 7.33 -5.45
CA LEU A 295 4.96 7.77 -4.57
C LEU A 295 4.10 6.56 -4.17
N SER A 296 4.05 6.29 -2.87
CA SER A 296 3.25 5.19 -2.33
C SER A 296 1.78 5.30 -2.75
N THR A 297 1.11 4.17 -2.96
CA THR A 297 -0.35 4.14 -3.18
C THR A 297 -1.12 4.77 -2.02
N GLU A 298 -0.50 4.88 -0.85
CA GLU A 298 -1.04 5.48 0.37
C GLU A 298 -0.56 6.93 0.61
N ASP A 299 0.20 7.52 -0.32
CA ASP A 299 0.48 8.96 -0.35
C ASP A 299 -0.84 9.77 -0.37
N TYR A 300 -0.80 11.03 0.08
CA TYR A 300 -2.01 11.84 0.21
C TYR A 300 -2.68 12.15 -1.14
N PHE A 301 -1.91 12.41 -2.19
CA PHE A 301 -2.44 12.61 -3.53
C PHE A 301 -2.61 11.28 -4.28
N MET A 302 -1.60 10.41 -4.28
CA MET A 302 -1.64 9.19 -5.09
C MET A 302 -2.76 8.23 -4.68
N ARG A 303 -3.18 8.21 -3.41
CA ARG A 303 -4.34 7.41 -3.00
C ARG A 303 -5.60 7.77 -3.79
N PHE A 304 -5.79 9.05 -4.12
CA PHE A 304 -6.95 9.48 -4.91
C PHE A 304 -6.78 9.09 -6.38
N PHE A 305 -5.56 9.20 -6.92
CA PHE A 305 -5.25 8.73 -8.26
C PHE A 305 -5.55 7.24 -8.43
N TYR A 306 -5.05 6.36 -7.55
CA TYR A 306 -5.35 4.93 -7.64
C TYR A 306 -6.82 4.61 -7.40
N ARG A 307 -7.49 5.27 -6.44
CA ARG A 307 -8.94 5.06 -6.22
C ARG A 307 -9.77 5.43 -7.45
N VAL A 308 -9.39 6.49 -8.17
CA VAL A 308 -10.06 6.89 -9.41
C VAL A 308 -9.71 5.93 -10.55
N LYS A 309 -8.41 5.65 -10.76
CA LYS A 309 -7.90 4.72 -11.78
C LYS A 309 -8.55 3.34 -11.68
N ASP A 310 -8.63 2.81 -10.47
CA ASP A 310 -9.13 1.46 -10.20
C ASP A 310 -10.62 1.45 -9.83
N GLN A 311 -11.27 2.62 -9.90
CA GLN A 311 -12.68 2.85 -9.55
C GLN A 311 -13.09 2.26 -8.20
N THR A 312 -12.22 2.41 -7.20
CA THR A 312 -12.42 1.93 -5.84
C THR A 312 -13.40 2.83 -5.09
N VAL A 313 -14.34 2.23 -4.35
CA VAL A 313 -15.35 2.93 -3.55
C VAL A 313 -14.92 2.98 -2.09
N GLN A 314 -15.04 4.14 -1.44
CA GLN A 314 -14.75 4.36 -0.03
C GLN A 314 -16.00 4.84 0.70
N VAL A 315 -16.65 3.94 1.43
CA VAL A 315 -17.82 4.27 2.26
C VAL A 315 -17.39 4.78 3.64
N TYR A 316 -16.26 4.28 4.14
CA TYR A 316 -15.60 4.75 5.35
C TYR A 316 -14.30 5.49 5.01
N ARG A 317 -13.94 6.52 5.79
CA ARG A 317 -12.65 7.21 5.59
C ARG A 317 -11.47 6.29 5.90
N CYS A 318 -11.53 5.61 7.04
CA CYS A 318 -10.47 4.77 7.58
C CYS A 318 -11.03 3.80 8.63
N GLY A 319 -10.15 2.98 9.22
CA GLY A 319 -10.49 2.03 10.27
C GLY A 319 -10.73 2.61 11.67
N ALA A 320 -10.92 3.91 11.85
CA ALA A 320 -11.10 4.49 13.19
C ALA A 320 -12.27 3.82 13.95
N GLY A 321 -11.99 3.31 15.15
CA GLY A 321 -12.94 2.56 15.98
C GLY A 321 -13.23 1.12 15.51
N LYS A 322 -12.62 0.68 14.39
CA LYS A 322 -12.95 -0.57 13.68
C LYS A 322 -11.75 -1.50 13.46
N SER A 323 -10.59 -0.95 13.13
CA SER A 323 -9.42 -1.70 12.66
C SER A 323 -8.54 -2.28 13.75
N GLY A 324 -8.81 -1.99 15.02
CA GLY A 324 -7.84 -2.33 16.05
C GLY A 324 -8.06 -1.69 17.40
N ALA A 325 -7.03 -1.82 18.24
CA ALA A 325 -6.92 -1.18 19.54
C ALA A 325 -5.74 -0.22 19.54
N TYR A 326 -5.99 1.05 19.87
CA TYR A 326 -4.96 2.08 19.98
C TYR A 326 -4.78 2.47 21.45
N VAL A 327 -3.65 2.08 22.03
CA VAL A 327 -3.44 2.06 23.48
C VAL A 327 -2.41 3.12 23.88
N ASP A 328 -2.81 4.00 24.80
CA ASP A 328 -1.90 4.96 25.43
C ASP A 328 -1.10 4.31 26.57
N THR A 329 -0.04 4.98 27.00
CA THR A 329 0.87 4.54 28.09
C THR A 329 0.17 4.17 29.39
N ASN A 330 -1.00 4.75 29.66
CA ASN A 330 -1.82 4.52 30.86
C ASN A 330 -2.91 3.43 30.68
N GLY A 331 -3.02 2.81 29.50
CA GLY A 331 -4.03 1.78 29.20
C GLY A 331 -5.36 2.29 28.66
N ARG A 332 -5.54 3.61 28.46
CA ARG A 332 -6.71 4.16 27.75
C ARG A 332 -6.71 3.76 26.28
N LEU A 333 -7.90 3.51 25.76
CA LEU A 333 -8.16 3.12 24.37
C LEU A 333 -8.64 4.31 23.55
N TYR A 334 -8.22 4.40 22.30
CA TYR A 334 -8.62 5.47 21.37
C TYR A 334 -9.07 4.89 20.02
N ALA A 335 -9.86 5.66 19.27
CA ALA A 335 -10.38 5.22 17.98
C ALA A 335 -9.29 5.13 16.89
N CYS A 336 -8.25 5.97 16.95
CA CYS A 336 -7.08 5.91 16.09
C CYS A 336 -5.85 6.51 16.76
N ALA A 337 -4.69 6.36 16.13
CA ALA A 337 -3.42 6.80 16.68
C ALA A 337 -3.36 8.31 16.98
N HIS A 338 -3.96 9.18 16.15
CA HIS A 338 -3.92 10.64 16.38
C HIS A 338 -4.70 11.11 17.62
N PHE A 339 -5.67 10.33 18.10
CA PHE A 339 -6.43 10.68 19.31
C PHE A 339 -5.70 10.29 20.60
N ILE A 340 -4.64 9.47 20.53
CA ILE A 340 -3.96 8.97 21.73
C ILE A 340 -3.45 10.14 22.59
N GLY A 341 -3.85 10.13 23.87
CA GLY A 341 -3.48 11.13 24.86
C GLY A 341 -4.30 12.43 24.81
N LYS A 342 -5.34 12.50 23.96
CA LYS A 342 -6.25 13.65 23.89
C LYS A 342 -7.42 13.46 24.86
N SER A 343 -7.52 14.36 25.85
CA SER A 343 -8.57 14.34 26.85
C SER A 343 -9.97 14.37 26.22
N GLY A 344 -10.87 13.51 26.71
CA GLY A 344 -12.27 13.44 26.27
C GLY A 344 -12.53 12.56 25.04
N TRP A 345 -11.47 12.06 24.38
CA TRP A 345 -11.57 11.25 23.16
C TRP A 345 -11.26 9.77 23.36
N ASP A 346 -11.10 9.33 24.61
CA ASP A 346 -10.91 7.92 24.93
C ASP A 346 -12.22 7.13 24.77
N ILE A 347 -12.10 5.96 24.16
CA ILE A 347 -13.20 5.02 23.91
C ILE A 347 -13.14 3.81 24.83
N GLY A 348 -12.50 3.93 26.00
CA GLY A 348 -12.42 2.88 27.02
C GLY A 348 -11.04 2.69 27.62
N HIS A 349 -10.82 1.53 28.25
CA HIS A 349 -9.55 1.18 28.88
C HIS A 349 -9.33 -0.34 28.79
N VAL A 350 -8.08 -0.77 28.59
CA VAL A 350 -7.71 -2.20 28.44
C VAL A 350 -8.19 -3.13 29.56
N SER A 351 -8.45 -2.61 30.76
CA SER A 351 -8.90 -3.38 31.93
C SER A 351 -10.42 -3.49 32.04
N THR A 352 -11.17 -2.60 31.37
CA THR A 352 -12.64 -2.51 31.49
C THR A 352 -13.38 -2.75 30.18
N GLY A 353 -12.69 -2.71 29.03
CA GLY A 353 -13.33 -2.88 27.73
C GLY A 353 -13.35 -1.61 26.89
N PHE A 354 -13.90 -1.73 25.69
CA PHE A 354 -14.38 -0.58 24.93
C PHE A 354 -15.64 0.01 25.58
N ASN A 355 -15.77 1.32 25.56
CA ASN A 355 -17.05 2.00 25.66
C ASN A 355 -17.70 1.93 24.27
N GLU A 356 -18.61 0.98 24.10
CA GLU A 356 -19.25 0.69 22.80
C GLU A 356 -20.10 1.86 22.27
N GLU A 357 -20.69 2.68 23.13
CA GLU A 357 -21.41 3.89 22.71
C GLU A 357 -20.46 4.86 22.00
N ARG A 358 -19.35 5.22 22.66
CA ARG A 358 -18.33 6.11 22.10
C ARG A 358 -17.62 5.51 20.89
N ARG A 359 -17.38 4.20 20.90
CA ARG A 359 -16.74 3.50 19.77
C ARG A 359 -17.60 3.54 18.52
N ARG A 360 -18.92 3.32 18.66
CA ARG A 360 -19.89 3.32 17.55
C ARG A 360 -20.02 4.69 16.89
N GLU A 361 -19.81 5.79 17.62
CA GLU A 361 -19.74 7.13 17.03
C GLU A 361 -18.69 7.21 15.91
N PHE A 362 -17.59 6.45 15.99
CA PHE A 362 -16.60 6.33 14.91
C PHE A 362 -16.91 5.19 13.95
N ALA A 363 -17.26 4.02 14.51
CA ALA A 363 -17.36 2.79 13.73
C ALA A 363 -18.49 2.87 12.70
N ASP A 364 -19.65 3.39 13.11
CA ASP A 364 -20.87 3.34 12.30
C ASP A 364 -20.98 4.54 11.34
N MET A 365 -20.14 5.57 11.50
CA MET A 365 -20.17 6.78 10.68
C MET A 365 -19.68 6.50 9.25
N THR A 366 -20.61 6.51 8.30
CA THR A 366 -20.31 6.43 6.87
C THR A 366 -20.12 7.81 6.26
N VAL A 367 -19.63 7.86 5.02
CA VAL A 367 -19.54 9.10 4.26
C VAL A 367 -20.90 9.76 4.03
N ASP A 368 -21.98 8.99 3.89
CA ASP A 368 -23.31 9.52 3.60
C ASP A 368 -24.00 10.13 4.84
N ASP A 369 -23.58 9.72 6.05
CA ASP A 369 -24.05 10.27 7.32
C ASP A 369 -23.45 11.66 7.63
N ARG A 370 -22.38 12.05 6.93
CA ARG A 370 -21.62 13.27 7.26
C ARG A 370 -22.22 14.50 6.57
N PRO A 371 -22.45 15.61 7.31
CA PRO A 371 -22.98 16.83 6.73
C PRO A 371 -22.14 17.31 5.54
N GLY A 372 -22.81 17.58 4.41
CA GLY A 372 -22.19 18.05 3.17
C GLY A 372 -21.54 16.97 2.29
N CYS A 373 -21.35 15.75 2.79
CA CYS A 373 -20.70 14.68 2.02
C CYS A 373 -21.65 14.00 1.01
N ARG A 374 -22.94 13.83 1.34
CA ARG A 374 -23.91 13.15 0.47
C ARG A 374 -23.98 13.76 -0.94
N ASP A 375 -23.91 15.09 -1.05
CA ASP A 375 -24.00 15.80 -2.33
C ASP A 375 -22.61 16.12 -2.95
N CYS A 376 -21.52 15.60 -2.37
CA CYS A 376 -20.16 15.87 -2.82
C CYS A 376 -19.71 14.86 -3.89
N TYR A 377 -19.24 15.36 -5.03
CA TYR A 377 -18.76 14.52 -6.13
C TYR A 377 -17.55 13.64 -5.77
N ALA A 378 -16.80 14.01 -4.74
CA ALA A 378 -15.59 13.30 -4.31
C ALA A 378 -15.87 12.24 -3.23
N ARG A 379 -17.12 12.07 -2.79
CA ARG A 379 -17.44 11.35 -1.55
C ARG A 379 -16.90 9.92 -1.50
N TYR A 380 -17.04 9.15 -2.57
CA TYR A 380 -16.53 7.76 -2.62
C TYR A 380 -15.05 7.63 -2.96
N ALA A 381 -14.40 8.68 -3.48
CA ALA A 381 -12.94 8.72 -3.55
C ALA A 381 -12.33 9.17 -2.20
N CYS A 382 -13.08 9.92 -1.40
CA CYS A 382 -12.65 10.53 -0.14
C CYS A 382 -12.94 9.67 1.10
N GLY A 383 -14.14 9.11 1.21
CA GLY A 383 -14.66 8.45 2.40
C GLY A 383 -15.10 9.40 3.53
N GLY A 384 -15.18 10.70 3.28
CA GLY A 384 -15.72 11.70 4.23
C GLY A 384 -14.69 12.54 4.99
N GLY A 385 -13.39 12.35 4.77
CA GLY A 385 -12.32 13.15 5.39
C GLY A 385 -11.94 12.71 6.82
N CYS A 386 -10.79 13.16 7.31
CA CYS A 386 -10.21 12.70 8.58
C CYS A 386 -11.03 13.13 9.81
N HIS A 387 -11.37 12.19 10.71
CA HIS A 387 -12.06 12.50 11.98
C HIS A 387 -11.22 13.37 12.92
N TYR A 388 -9.90 13.13 12.99
CA TYR A 388 -9.03 13.93 13.83
C TYR A 388 -8.96 15.38 13.35
N GLN A 389 -8.84 15.60 12.04
CA GLN A 389 -8.88 16.96 11.49
C GLN A 389 -10.23 17.64 11.74
N ALA A 390 -11.34 16.90 11.61
CA ALA A 390 -12.67 17.42 11.91
C ALA A 390 -12.76 17.98 13.35
N VAL A 391 -12.15 17.30 14.31
CA VAL A 391 -12.02 17.79 15.70
C VAL A 391 -11.13 19.04 15.79
N LEU A 392 -9.99 19.07 15.11
CA LEU A 392 -9.11 20.25 15.12
C LEU A 392 -9.76 21.51 14.55
N ALA A 393 -10.66 21.35 13.57
CA ALA A 393 -11.34 22.45 12.90
C ALA A 393 -12.66 22.84 13.60
N ASN A 394 -13.45 21.85 14.02
CA ASN A 394 -14.84 22.04 14.45
C ASN A 394 -15.13 21.54 15.88
N GLY A 395 -14.21 20.82 16.52
CA GLY A 395 -14.44 20.14 17.79
C GLY A 395 -15.36 18.92 17.71
N ASP A 396 -15.69 18.46 16.51
CA ASP A 396 -16.73 17.45 16.25
C ASP A 396 -16.27 16.49 15.14
N ILE A 397 -16.30 15.17 15.42
CA ILE A 397 -15.89 14.13 14.47
C ILE A 397 -16.83 13.99 13.27
N SER A 398 -18.11 14.37 13.41
CA SER A 398 -19.14 14.21 12.39
C SER A 398 -19.04 15.25 11.29
N ARG A 399 -18.61 16.48 11.65
CA ARG A 399 -18.53 17.63 10.74
C ARG A 399 -17.15 17.75 10.09
N PRO A 400 -17.01 17.47 8.78
CA PRO A 400 -15.71 17.57 8.11
C PRO A 400 -15.10 18.97 8.15
N ASP A 401 -13.77 19.04 8.01
CA ASP A 401 -13.04 20.30 7.83
C ASP A 401 -13.20 20.79 6.39
N GLU A 402 -13.96 21.89 6.20
CA GLU A 402 -14.28 22.41 4.87
C GLU A 402 -13.03 22.82 4.07
N VAL A 403 -11.98 23.32 4.72
CA VAL A 403 -10.73 23.68 4.01
C VAL A 403 -10.04 22.42 3.49
N LYS A 404 -10.00 21.33 4.28
CA LYS A 404 -9.48 20.05 3.79
C LYS A 404 -10.40 19.44 2.74
N CYS A 405 -11.72 19.62 2.85
CA CYS A 405 -12.66 19.20 1.82
C CYS A 405 -12.40 19.92 0.48
N ASP A 406 -12.12 21.22 0.51
CA ASP A 406 -11.72 21.98 -0.68
C ASP A 406 -10.45 21.40 -1.33
N LEU A 407 -9.40 21.15 -0.54
CA LEU A 407 -8.17 20.53 -1.03
C LEU A 407 -8.44 19.12 -1.61
N ILE A 408 -9.18 18.26 -0.91
CA ILE A 408 -9.47 16.90 -1.40
C ILE A 408 -10.26 16.95 -2.69
N ARG A 409 -11.25 17.85 -2.80
CA ARG A 409 -11.98 18.10 -4.04
C ARG A 409 -11.01 18.50 -5.17
N PHE A 410 -10.08 19.41 -4.92
CA PHE A 410 -9.02 19.73 -5.86
C PHE A 410 -8.17 18.50 -6.25
N LEU A 411 -7.69 17.72 -5.29
CA LEU A 411 -6.84 16.54 -5.54
C LEU A 411 -7.55 15.44 -6.32
N VAL A 412 -8.82 15.17 -6.06
CA VAL A 412 -9.62 14.21 -6.86
C VAL A 412 -9.75 14.68 -8.30
N ARG A 413 -9.92 15.99 -8.53
CA ARG A 413 -9.92 16.55 -9.89
C ARG A 413 -8.54 16.46 -10.54
N LEU A 414 -7.47 16.71 -9.80
CA LEU A 414 -6.09 16.56 -10.30
C LEU A 414 -5.77 15.08 -10.63
N ALA A 415 -6.25 14.14 -9.83
CA ALA A 415 -6.15 12.71 -10.09
C ALA A 415 -6.84 12.30 -11.40
N LEU A 416 -8.06 12.82 -11.64
CA LEU A 416 -8.76 12.62 -12.92
C LEU A 416 -7.98 13.21 -14.10
N ARG A 417 -7.43 14.43 -13.94
CA ARG A 417 -6.57 15.05 -14.96
C ARG A 417 -5.37 14.18 -15.30
N LEU A 418 -4.66 13.69 -14.28
CA LEU A 418 -3.49 12.82 -14.46
C LEU A 418 -3.88 11.52 -15.18
N LEU A 419 -4.99 10.89 -14.77
CA LEU A 419 -5.47 9.66 -15.42
C LEU A 419 -5.78 9.89 -16.90
N THR A 420 -6.52 10.94 -17.24
CA THR A 420 -6.86 11.28 -18.64
C THR A 420 -5.61 11.64 -19.45
N TYR A 421 -4.65 12.37 -18.87
CA TYR A 421 -3.40 12.70 -19.54
C TYR A 421 -2.59 11.44 -19.85
N LEU A 422 -2.39 10.55 -18.87
CA LEU A 422 -1.67 9.30 -19.07
C LEU A 422 -2.38 8.41 -20.10
N ASP A 423 -3.70 8.28 -20.05
CA ASP A 423 -4.44 7.48 -21.02
C ASP A 423 -4.23 7.95 -22.49
N ARG A 424 -4.15 9.27 -22.70
CA ARG A 424 -4.00 9.87 -24.03
C ARG A 424 -2.56 9.93 -24.53
N HIS A 425 -1.63 10.29 -23.65
CA HIS A 425 -0.26 10.64 -24.03
C HIS A 425 0.77 9.58 -23.63
N HIS A 426 0.47 8.79 -22.58
CA HIS A 426 1.37 7.78 -22.02
C HIS A 426 0.64 6.49 -21.62
N PRO A 427 -0.16 5.86 -22.50
CA PRO A 427 -0.91 4.66 -22.16
C PRO A 427 0.00 3.50 -21.72
N GLU A 428 1.26 3.50 -22.16
CA GLU A 428 2.31 2.59 -21.71
C GLU A 428 2.64 2.75 -20.21
N VAL A 429 2.68 3.99 -19.71
CA VAL A 429 2.90 4.28 -18.28
C VAL A 429 1.69 3.82 -17.50
N LEU A 430 0.48 4.17 -17.93
CA LEU A 430 -0.76 3.78 -17.24
C LEU A 430 -0.88 2.26 -17.13
N ALA A 431 -0.50 1.53 -18.20
CA ALA A 431 -0.48 0.07 -18.21
C ALA A 431 0.60 -0.55 -17.32
N ALA A 432 1.72 0.15 -17.09
CA ALA A 432 2.81 -0.32 -16.25
C ALA A 432 2.58 -0.06 -14.74
N LEU A 433 1.65 0.84 -14.39
CA LEU A 433 1.29 1.10 -12.99
C LEU A 433 0.60 -0.11 -12.34
N PRO A 434 0.75 -0.29 -11.01
CA PRO A 434 0.03 -1.29 -10.25
C PRO A 434 -1.49 -1.25 -10.48
N ALA A 435 -2.11 -2.43 -10.42
CA ALA A 435 -3.55 -2.59 -10.42
C ALA A 435 -3.93 -3.57 -9.30
N PRO A 436 -5.10 -3.40 -8.65
CA PRO A 436 -5.58 -4.38 -7.69
C PRO A 436 -5.87 -5.70 -8.38
N PHE A 437 -5.76 -6.80 -7.64
CA PHE A 437 -6.30 -8.07 -8.11
C PHE A 437 -7.81 -7.96 -8.29
N GLY A 438 -8.36 -8.72 -9.23
CA GLY A 438 -9.77 -8.86 -9.47
C GLY A 438 -10.31 -10.16 -8.87
N ILE A 439 -11.61 -10.19 -8.60
CA ILE A 439 -12.38 -11.35 -8.16
C ILE A 439 -13.57 -11.57 -9.09
N ASP A 440 -14.06 -12.81 -9.13
CA ASP A 440 -15.32 -13.13 -9.82
C ASP A 440 -16.45 -12.24 -9.24
N PRO A 441 -17.25 -11.55 -10.06
CA PRO A 441 -18.40 -10.77 -9.60
C PRO A 441 -19.38 -11.55 -8.70
N ALA A 442 -19.50 -12.87 -8.86
CA ALA A 442 -20.31 -13.71 -7.98
C ALA A 442 -19.78 -13.75 -6.53
N LEU A 443 -18.52 -13.36 -6.32
CA LEU A 443 -17.87 -13.28 -5.00
C LEU A 443 -17.94 -11.87 -4.40
N ALA A 444 -18.53 -10.88 -5.09
CA ALA A 444 -18.57 -9.49 -4.65
C ALA A 444 -19.17 -9.31 -3.24
N GLU A 445 -20.15 -10.15 -2.87
CA GLU A 445 -20.81 -10.13 -1.56
C GLU A 445 -20.45 -11.33 -0.67
N ALA A 446 -19.53 -12.18 -1.12
CA ALA A 446 -19.15 -13.38 -0.39
C ALA A 446 -18.41 -13.04 0.93
N PRO A 447 -18.58 -13.83 2.00
CA PRO A 447 -17.82 -13.63 3.23
C PRO A 447 -16.33 -13.91 3.02
N ALA A 448 -15.43 -13.38 3.86
CA ALA A 448 -13.98 -13.55 3.66
C ALA A 448 -13.52 -15.00 3.68
N GLN A 449 -14.28 -15.88 4.33
CA GLN A 449 -14.03 -17.33 4.41
C GLN A 449 -14.39 -18.07 3.13
N ALA A 450 -15.11 -17.42 2.21
CA ALA A 450 -15.42 -18.04 0.94
C ALA A 450 -14.11 -18.43 0.26
N ALA A 451 -14.09 -19.65 -0.26
CA ALA A 451 -12.94 -20.18 -0.95
C ALA A 451 -12.64 -19.31 -2.17
N TYR A 452 -11.41 -18.81 -2.26
CA TYR A 452 -10.94 -18.19 -3.48
C TYR A 452 -10.55 -19.28 -4.48
N ARG A 453 -10.98 -19.10 -5.72
CA ARG A 453 -10.57 -19.90 -6.86
C ARG A 453 -10.22 -18.93 -7.98
N PRO A 454 -9.02 -19.04 -8.59
CA PRO A 454 -8.72 -18.21 -9.74
C PRO A 454 -9.65 -18.58 -10.90
N VAL A 455 -10.11 -17.58 -11.62
CA VAL A 455 -10.87 -17.75 -12.87
C VAL A 455 -9.91 -18.16 -13.99
N GLY A 456 -8.71 -17.59 -13.98
CA GLY A 456 -7.63 -17.94 -14.89
C GLY A 456 -7.07 -19.35 -14.62
N ALA A 457 -6.79 -20.09 -15.69
CA ALA A 457 -6.23 -21.44 -15.60
C ALA A 457 -5.24 -21.75 -16.72
N LEU A 458 -4.31 -22.67 -16.43
CA LEU A 458 -3.47 -23.34 -17.41
C LEU A 458 -4.05 -24.73 -17.71
N VAL A 459 -4.49 -24.93 -18.95
CA VAL A 459 -5.11 -26.18 -19.41
C VAL A 459 -4.33 -26.81 -20.56
N ALA A 460 -4.38 -28.13 -20.69
CA ALA A 460 -3.78 -28.83 -21.83
C ALA A 460 -4.50 -28.45 -23.13
N GLY A 461 -3.73 -28.26 -24.21
CA GLY A 461 -4.26 -28.00 -25.54
C GLY A 461 -3.34 -28.54 -26.64
N SER A 462 -3.93 -29.20 -27.65
CA SER A 462 -3.19 -29.64 -28.83
C SER A 462 -2.60 -28.43 -29.57
N GLY A 463 -1.27 -28.36 -29.68
CA GLY A 463 -0.60 -27.27 -30.40
C GLY A 463 -0.75 -25.89 -29.75
N ALA A 464 -0.87 -25.83 -28.42
CA ALA A 464 -1.04 -24.57 -27.69
C ALA A 464 -0.03 -23.48 -28.11
N ALA A 465 -0.54 -22.29 -28.40
CA ALA A 465 0.25 -21.14 -28.76
C ALA A 465 1.04 -20.60 -27.55
N PRO A 466 2.21 -19.98 -27.76
CA PRO A 466 2.97 -19.36 -26.67
C PRO A 466 2.18 -18.26 -25.98
N VAL A 467 2.28 -18.18 -24.65
CA VAL A 467 1.75 -17.05 -23.89
C VAL A 467 2.74 -15.89 -24.03
N ARG A 468 2.27 -14.74 -24.52
CA ARG A 468 3.11 -13.55 -24.67
C ARG A 468 3.14 -12.79 -23.35
N LEU A 469 4.29 -12.75 -22.68
CA LEU A 469 4.43 -12.12 -21.37
C LEU A 469 4.76 -10.62 -21.48
N GLY A 470 5.51 -10.21 -22.52
CA GLY A 470 6.01 -8.84 -22.69
C GLY A 470 5.01 -7.81 -23.26
N THR A 471 3.76 -8.20 -23.54
CA THR A 471 2.81 -7.30 -24.22
C THR A 471 2.28 -6.18 -23.31
N PRO A 472 1.84 -5.03 -23.87
CA PRO A 472 1.15 -4.00 -23.12
C PRO A 472 0.02 -4.58 -22.25
N GLY A 473 -0.04 -4.16 -20.98
CA GLY A 473 -1.00 -4.64 -19.99
C GLY A 473 -0.52 -5.79 -19.11
N ARG A 474 0.54 -6.53 -19.47
CA ARG A 474 1.17 -7.59 -18.64
C ARG A 474 2.48 -7.18 -17.96
N VAL A 475 3.03 -6.04 -18.35
CA VAL A 475 4.22 -5.47 -17.73
C VAL A 475 3.81 -4.55 -16.58
N ARG A 476 4.53 -4.63 -15.47
CA ARG A 476 4.38 -3.78 -14.29
C ARG A 476 5.74 -3.27 -13.86
N GLY A 477 5.76 -2.04 -13.39
CA GLY A 477 6.92 -1.44 -12.77
C GLY A 477 8.07 -1.06 -13.70
N GLY A 478 7.92 -1.25 -15.00
CA GLY A 478 8.88 -0.81 -16.01
C GLY A 478 8.18 -0.59 -17.34
N LEU A 479 8.83 0.18 -18.22
CA LEU A 479 8.38 0.33 -19.60
C LEU A 479 9.14 -0.66 -20.47
N PRO A 480 8.45 -1.60 -21.14
CA PRO A 480 9.10 -2.38 -22.16
C PRO A 480 9.39 -1.46 -23.36
N PRO A 481 10.62 -1.43 -23.92
CA PRO A 481 10.76 -1.19 -25.36
C PRO A 481 9.93 -2.26 -26.08
N GLU A 482 9.45 -2.05 -27.33
CA GLU A 482 8.60 -3.03 -28.04
C GLU A 482 9.07 -4.49 -27.85
N TRP A 483 8.45 -5.20 -26.89
CA TRP A 483 8.95 -6.48 -26.36
C TRP A 483 7.87 -7.54 -26.47
N ASP A 484 8.25 -8.68 -27.02
CA ASP A 484 7.39 -9.85 -27.11
C ASP A 484 8.20 -11.11 -26.76
N HIS A 485 8.07 -11.53 -25.50
CA HIS A 485 8.61 -12.79 -25.01
C HIS A 485 7.53 -13.86 -25.01
N PRO A 486 7.51 -14.75 -26.03
CA PRO A 486 6.70 -15.95 -25.99
C PRO A 486 7.26 -16.91 -24.94
N ALA A 487 6.43 -17.31 -23.99
CA ALA A 487 6.69 -18.44 -23.11
C ALA A 487 5.83 -19.62 -23.56
N LEU A 488 6.47 -20.73 -23.92
CA LEU A 488 5.78 -22.00 -24.09
C LEU A 488 5.85 -22.77 -22.77
N LEU A 489 4.68 -23.08 -22.22
CA LEU A 489 4.53 -23.83 -20.99
C LEU A 489 4.09 -25.25 -21.33
N ARG A 490 4.72 -26.25 -20.72
CA ARG A 490 4.40 -27.67 -20.95
C ARG A 490 4.59 -28.47 -19.68
N VAL A 491 3.72 -29.43 -19.43
CA VAL A 491 3.85 -30.37 -18.30
C VAL A 491 3.91 -31.80 -18.83
N ASP A 492 4.95 -32.55 -18.47
CA ASP A 492 5.04 -33.99 -18.72
C ASP A 492 5.51 -34.69 -17.45
N ASP A 493 4.86 -35.79 -17.08
CA ASP A 493 5.25 -36.60 -15.92
C ASP A 493 5.51 -35.78 -14.64
N GLY A 494 4.72 -34.72 -14.42
CA GLY A 494 4.85 -33.84 -13.26
C GLY A 494 5.96 -32.78 -13.35
N GLN A 495 6.67 -32.67 -14.48
CA GLN A 495 7.71 -31.67 -14.73
C GLN A 495 7.13 -30.49 -15.51
N LEU A 496 7.18 -29.29 -14.94
CA LEU A 496 6.88 -28.06 -15.65
C LEU A 496 8.11 -27.63 -16.45
N THR A 497 7.95 -27.53 -17.76
CA THR A 497 8.91 -26.92 -18.66
C THR A 497 8.43 -25.51 -19.02
N VAL A 498 9.27 -24.51 -18.75
CA VAL A 498 9.13 -23.14 -19.24
C VAL A 498 10.17 -22.92 -20.33
N ASP A 499 9.70 -22.68 -21.54
CA ASP A 499 10.55 -22.35 -22.68
C ASP A 499 10.35 -20.87 -23.04
N LEU A 500 11.39 -20.07 -22.80
CA LEU A 500 11.33 -18.62 -22.97
C LEU A 500 11.56 -18.13 -24.40
N GLY A 501 11.74 -19.02 -25.39
CA GLY A 501 11.99 -18.71 -26.81
C GLY A 501 13.24 -17.85 -27.08
N GLY A 502 13.74 -17.77 -28.31
CA GLY A 502 14.86 -16.88 -28.71
C GLY A 502 16.25 -17.21 -28.11
N PRO A 503 17.34 -16.76 -28.75
CA PRO A 503 18.68 -17.24 -28.43
C PRO A 503 19.08 -16.92 -26.98
N PRO A 504 19.85 -17.82 -26.32
CA PRO A 504 20.43 -17.53 -25.01
C PRO A 504 21.35 -16.30 -25.09
N PRO A 505 21.31 -15.39 -24.11
CA PRO A 505 22.11 -14.18 -24.17
C PRO A 505 23.55 -14.45 -23.71
N HIS A 506 24.42 -13.50 -23.99
CA HIS A 506 25.66 -13.31 -23.27
C HIS A 506 25.41 -12.27 -22.16
N ASP A 507 26.08 -12.39 -21.00
CA ASP A 507 26.02 -11.44 -19.86
C ASP A 507 24.88 -11.58 -18.83
N GLY A 508 24.71 -12.76 -18.21
CA GLY A 508 24.00 -12.88 -16.93
C GLY A 508 22.47 -12.90 -16.98
N GLU A 509 21.88 -12.60 -18.14
CA GLU A 509 20.44 -12.69 -18.41
C GLU A 509 19.99 -14.11 -18.79
N LEU A 510 18.70 -14.42 -18.65
CA LEU A 510 18.11 -15.66 -19.18
C LEU A 510 17.79 -15.54 -20.67
N ARG A 511 17.47 -14.33 -21.12
CA ARG A 511 17.22 -13.94 -22.50
C ARG A 511 17.43 -12.43 -22.60
N ALA A 512 17.76 -11.90 -23.78
CA ALA A 512 17.89 -10.46 -24.01
C ALA A 512 16.76 -9.67 -23.32
N GLY A 513 17.11 -8.83 -22.35
CA GLY A 513 16.20 -7.98 -21.57
C GLY A 513 15.63 -8.61 -20.29
N VAL A 514 15.89 -9.90 -20.02
CA VAL A 514 15.33 -10.66 -18.89
C VAL A 514 16.44 -11.04 -17.90
N ALA A 515 16.48 -10.33 -16.77
CA ALA A 515 17.45 -10.56 -15.69
C ALA A 515 17.16 -11.83 -14.90
N ALA A 516 15.88 -12.17 -14.68
CA ALA A 516 15.49 -13.36 -13.95
C ALA A 516 14.11 -13.87 -14.35
N LEU A 517 13.89 -15.17 -14.17
CA LEU A 517 12.58 -15.81 -14.15
C LEU A 517 12.22 -16.09 -12.69
N ARG A 518 11.06 -15.64 -12.23
CA ARG A 518 10.50 -16.05 -10.94
C ARG A 518 9.27 -16.92 -11.16
N LEU A 519 9.25 -18.08 -10.53
CA LEU A 519 8.09 -18.96 -10.48
C LEU A 519 7.52 -18.94 -9.07
N TRP A 520 6.30 -18.43 -8.96
CA TRP A 520 5.54 -18.45 -7.71
C TRP A 520 4.54 -19.59 -7.77
N LEU A 521 4.73 -20.57 -6.89
CA LEU A 521 3.86 -21.72 -6.72
C LEU A 521 3.16 -21.61 -5.38
N VAL A 522 1.84 -21.71 -5.40
CA VAL A 522 1.02 -21.56 -4.20
C VAL A 522 -0.08 -22.60 -4.19
N ARG A 523 -0.23 -23.31 -3.08
CA ARG A 523 -1.40 -24.15 -2.86
C ARG A 523 -2.56 -23.26 -2.48
N TYR A 524 -3.71 -23.46 -3.10
CA TYR A 524 -4.88 -22.61 -2.89
C TYR A 524 -6.15 -23.38 -2.48
N ASP A 525 -6.03 -24.67 -2.15
CA ASP A 525 -7.15 -25.51 -1.69
C ASP A 525 -7.98 -24.84 -0.58
N ASP A 526 -7.28 -24.27 0.39
CA ASP A 526 -7.79 -23.63 1.60
C ASP A 526 -7.69 -22.10 1.55
N MET A 527 -7.30 -21.53 0.41
CA MET A 527 -7.21 -20.07 0.26
C MET A 527 -8.59 -19.45 0.25
N THR A 528 -8.75 -18.41 1.06
CA THR A 528 -10.00 -17.67 1.22
C THR A 528 -9.89 -16.27 0.58
N LEU A 529 -11.02 -15.60 0.36
CA LEU A 529 -11.00 -14.21 -0.12
C LEU A 529 -10.25 -13.27 0.84
N GLY A 530 -10.33 -13.49 2.14
CA GLY A 530 -9.56 -12.72 3.13
C GLY A 530 -8.05 -12.94 3.03
N ASP A 531 -7.60 -14.11 2.55
CA ASP A 531 -6.17 -14.33 2.31
C ASP A 531 -5.66 -13.45 1.16
N LEU A 532 -6.46 -13.19 0.11
CA LEU A 532 -6.05 -12.32 -1.02
C LEU A 532 -5.71 -10.90 -0.60
N THR A 533 -6.36 -10.41 0.46
CA THR A 533 -6.23 -9.03 0.90
C THR A 533 -4.97 -8.79 1.73
N VAL A 534 -4.32 -9.87 2.20
CA VAL A 534 -3.16 -9.82 3.09
C VAL A 534 -1.93 -10.51 2.50
N ARG A 535 -2.15 -11.58 1.72
CA ARG A 535 -1.07 -12.29 1.04
C ARG A 535 -0.62 -11.49 -0.18
N THR A 536 0.46 -10.76 -0.02
CA THR A 536 1.25 -10.38 -1.19
C THR A 536 1.94 -11.62 -1.75
N PRO A 537 2.06 -11.75 -3.09
CA PRO A 537 2.83 -12.81 -3.75
C PRO A 537 4.26 -13.00 -3.22
N GLN A 538 4.76 -11.99 -2.52
CA GLN A 538 6.09 -11.91 -1.97
C GLN A 538 6.20 -12.49 -0.56
N ASN A 539 5.13 -12.90 0.13
CA ASN A 539 5.22 -13.27 1.54
C ASN A 539 4.87 -14.73 1.85
N ASP A 540 4.09 -15.39 1.00
CA ASP A 540 3.65 -16.78 1.21
C ASP A 540 3.80 -17.61 -0.09
N GLY A 541 3.96 -18.93 0.04
CA GLY A 541 4.17 -19.84 -1.09
C GLY A 541 5.64 -20.05 -1.47
N MET A 542 5.87 -20.95 -2.43
CA MET A 542 7.20 -21.31 -2.90
C MET A 542 7.61 -20.36 -4.02
N LEU A 543 8.71 -19.64 -3.83
CA LEU A 543 9.24 -18.72 -4.84
C LEU A 543 10.58 -19.25 -5.34
N LEU A 544 10.60 -19.70 -6.58
CA LEU A 544 11.84 -20.01 -7.30
C LEU A 544 12.31 -18.75 -8.02
N ARG A 545 13.61 -18.47 -7.96
CA ARG A 545 14.28 -17.50 -8.81
C ARG A 545 15.31 -18.22 -9.66
N VAL A 546 15.29 -17.95 -10.95
CA VAL A 546 16.24 -18.50 -11.93
C VAL A 546 16.93 -17.33 -12.62
N THR A 547 18.25 -17.39 -12.69
CA THR A 547 19.11 -16.44 -13.42
C THR A 547 20.11 -17.23 -14.27
N ALA A 548 20.96 -16.55 -15.05
CA ALA A 548 22.05 -17.23 -15.76
C ALA A 548 23.06 -17.92 -14.80
N ALA A 549 23.11 -17.50 -13.53
CA ALA A 549 23.99 -18.10 -12.53
C ALA A 549 23.42 -19.38 -11.90
N GLY A 550 22.16 -19.71 -12.19
CA GLY A 550 21.48 -20.90 -11.67
C GLY A 550 20.13 -20.59 -11.03
N ALA A 551 19.60 -21.57 -10.31
CA ALA A 551 18.29 -21.51 -9.69
C ALA A 551 18.40 -21.53 -8.16
N ALA A 552 17.51 -20.82 -7.48
CA ALA A 552 17.44 -20.78 -6.03
C ALA A 552 15.99 -20.65 -5.53
N TRP A 553 15.64 -21.43 -4.51
CA TRP A 553 14.40 -21.28 -3.78
C TRP A 553 14.54 -20.23 -2.69
N ARG A 554 13.53 -19.38 -2.56
CA ARG A 554 13.41 -18.54 -1.36
C ARG A 554 13.02 -19.42 -0.18
N GLU A 555 13.77 -19.32 0.90
CA GLU A 555 13.43 -19.94 2.18
C GLU A 555 12.14 -19.29 2.71
N ALA A 556 11.07 -20.09 2.83
CA ALA A 556 9.81 -19.61 3.36
C ALA A 556 9.95 -19.34 4.87
N SER A 557 9.56 -18.15 5.33
CA SER A 557 9.46 -17.89 6.77
C SER A 557 8.32 -18.72 7.34
N GLN A 558 8.67 -19.72 8.16
CA GLN A 558 7.69 -20.52 8.92
C GLN A 558 7.32 -19.88 10.26
N GLU A 559 7.86 -18.71 10.56
CA GLU A 559 7.59 -18.02 11.82
C GLU A 559 6.23 -17.34 11.77
N ARG A 560 5.35 -17.81 12.65
CA ARG A 560 4.08 -17.16 12.97
C ARG A 560 4.25 -15.69 13.37
N PHE A 561 5.32 -15.38 14.12
CA PHE A 561 5.59 -14.04 14.64
C PHE A 561 6.75 -13.41 13.87
N ARG A 562 6.43 -12.57 12.90
CA ARG A 562 7.38 -11.89 12.03
C ARG A 562 7.78 -10.55 12.65
N ARG A 563 9.02 -10.46 13.14
CA ARG A 563 9.56 -9.20 13.70
C ARG A 563 9.71 -8.16 12.59
N VAL A 564 9.34 -6.93 12.89
CA VAL A 564 9.59 -5.74 12.05
C VAL A 564 10.72 -4.97 12.73
N PRO A 565 11.78 -4.63 12.00
CA PRO A 565 12.06 -4.91 10.58
C PRO A 565 12.33 -6.39 10.24
N HIS A 566 12.00 -6.80 9.02
CA HIS A 566 12.19 -8.19 8.57
C HIS A 566 13.62 -8.44 8.09
N PRO A 567 14.23 -9.59 8.43
CA PRO A 567 15.48 -9.97 7.79
C PRO A 567 15.30 -10.14 6.28
N PRO A 568 16.33 -9.84 5.46
CA PRO A 568 16.28 -10.11 4.02
C PRO A 568 15.92 -11.57 3.74
N ALA A 569 15.19 -11.80 2.65
CA ALA A 569 14.85 -13.14 2.20
C ALA A 569 16.12 -13.99 1.97
N VAL A 570 16.18 -15.17 2.58
CA VAL A 570 17.26 -16.13 2.36
C VAL A 570 16.96 -16.96 1.11
N TRP A 571 17.95 -17.13 0.24
CA TRP A 571 17.84 -17.93 -0.98
C TRP A 571 18.77 -19.15 -0.90
N ARG A 572 18.23 -20.34 -1.20
CA ARG A 572 18.94 -21.62 -1.18
C ARG A 572 19.08 -22.16 -2.61
N PRO A 573 20.26 -22.62 -3.05
CA PRO A 573 20.42 -23.22 -4.37
C PRO A 573 19.42 -24.34 -4.64
N ALA A 574 18.91 -24.42 -5.86
CA ALA A 574 17.93 -25.41 -6.34
C ALA A 574 18.57 -26.29 -7.44
N PRO A 575 19.46 -27.24 -7.09
CA PRO A 575 20.20 -28.04 -8.07
C PRO A 575 19.31 -28.97 -8.91
N GLU A 576 18.09 -29.24 -8.46
CA GLU A 576 17.08 -30.02 -9.17
C GLU A 576 16.42 -29.26 -10.33
N VAL A 577 16.60 -27.94 -10.41
CA VAL A 577 16.07 -27.12 -11.50
C VAL A 577 17.07 -27.09 -12.65
N GLU A 578 16.70 -27.70 -13.77
CA GLU A 578 17.52 -27.71 -14.98
C GLU A 578 17.32 -26.39 -15.75
N VAL A 579 18.42 -25.68 -16.02
CA VAL A 579 18.45 -24.50 -16.90
C VAL A 579 19.39 -24.80 -18.05
N ALA A 580 18.86 -24.98 -19.25
CA ALA A 580 19.64 -25.37 -20.42
C ALA A 580 19.29 -24.54 -21.66
N PRO A 581 20.29 -24.18 -22.49
CA PRO A 581 20.02 -23.75 -23.84
C PRO A 581 19.48 -24.94 -24.65
N ASP A 582 18.35 -24.76 -25.33
CA ASP A 582 17.81 -25.73 -26.29
C ASP A 582 17.69 -25.09 -27.67
N GLY A 583 18.73 -25.27 -28.49
CA GLY A 583 18.87 -24.56 -29.76
C GLY A 583 18.90 -23.03 -29.53
N GLU A 584 17.98 -22.31 -30.15
CA GLU A 584 17.78 -20.87 -29.95
C GLU A 584 16.75 -20.59 -28.85
N ARG A 585 16.76 -21.32 -27.73
CA ARG A 585 15.79 -21.13 -26.64
C ARG A 585 16.45 -21.36 -25.28
N VAL A 586 15.85 -20.81 -24.24
CA VAL A 586 16.21 -21.14 -22.85
C VAL A 586 15.08 -21.92 -22.20
N ARG A 587 15.42 -23.13 -21.74
CA ARG A 587 14.50 -24.06 -21.10
C ARG A 587 14.78 -24.15 -19.61
N VAL A 588 13.75 -23.94 -18.81
CA VAL A 588 13.76 -24.16 -17.35
C VAL A 588 12.83 -25.32 -17.03
N ARG A 589 13.31 -26.33 -16.29
CA ARG A 589 12.50 -27.47 -15.84
C ARG A 589 12.43 -27.53 -14.32
N VAL A 590 11.21 -27.70 -13.82
CA VAL A 590 10.91 -27.76 -12.38
C VAL A 590 9.98 -28.92 -12.12
N ASP A 591 10.34 -29.79 -11.17
CA ASP A 591 9.45 -30.85 -10.69
C ASP A 591 8.33 -30.22 -9.85
N ILE A 592 7.16 -30.03 -10.44
CA ILE A 592 6.02 -29.44 -9.73
C ILE A 592 5.21 -30.50 -9.00
N ALA A 593 5.32 -31.79 -9.36
CA ALA A 593 4.62 -32.87 -8.67
C ALA A 593 5.18 -33.10 -7.26
N ALA A 594 6.51 -33.06 -7.12
CA ALA A 594 7.17 -33.11 -5.82
C ALA A 594 6.77 -31.94 -4.90
N LEU A 595 6.43 -30.78 -5.49
CA LEU A 595 6.11 -29.55 -4.77
C LEU A 595 4.61 -29.40 -4.45
N ALA A 596 3.73 -29.84 -5.34
CA ALA A 596 2.28 -29.69 -5.21
C ALA A 596 1.65 -30.72 -4.25
N GLY A 597 2.20 -31.93 -4.19
CA GLY A 597 1.53 -33.05 -3.54
C GLY A 597 0.19 -33.36 -4.20
N ALA A 598 -0.87 -33.56 -3.40
CA ALA A 598 -2.22 -33.92 -3.88
C ALA A 598 -3.21 -32.74 -3.99
N GLY A 599 -2.76 -31.49 -3.79
CA GLY A 599 -3.63 -30.30 -3.72
C GLY A 599 -3.71 -29.50 -5.03
N ALA A 600 -4.67 -28.58 -5.10
CA ALA A 600 -4.79 -27.61 -6.19
C ALA A 600 -3.64 -26.59 -6.14
N LEU A 601 -2.91 -26.51 -7.25
CA LEU A 601 -1.71 -25.68 -7.37
C LEU A 601 -1.97 -24.46 -8.24
N GLY A 602 -1.66 -23.30 -7.70
CA GLY A 602 -1.66 -22.01 -8.39
C GLY A 602 -0.25 -21.69 -8.85
N LEU A 603 -0.15 -21.08 -10.03
CA LEU A 603 1.10 -20.68 -10.63
C LEU A 603 1.03 -19.23 -11.13
N ASN A 604 2.03 -18.43 -10.78
CA ASN A 604 2.35 -17.22 -11.52
C ASN A 604 3.82 -17.26 -11.93
N LEU A 605 4.10 -16.69 -13.09
CA LEU A 605 5.42 -16.64 -13.68
C LEU A 605 5.73 -15.18 -13.95
N PHE A 606 6.87 -14.73 -13.44
CA PHE A 606 7.36 -13.38 -13.63
C PHE A 606 8.67 -13.40 -14.41
N LEU A 607 8.82 -12.50 -15.38
CA LEU A 607 10.10 -12.17 -16.00
C LEU A 607 10.54 -10.83 -15.43
N ASP A 608 11.57 -10.84 -14.61
CA ASP A 608 12.19 -9.60 -14.12
C ASP A 608 13.03 -9.02 -15.25
N LEU A 609 12.72 -7.79 -15.60
CA LEU A 609 13.31 -7.08 -16.71
C LEU A 609 14.59 -6.40 -16.24
N SER A 610 15.63 -6.40 -17.06
CA SER A 610 16.87 -5.67 -16.75
C SER A 610 16.65 -4.15 -16.66
N SER A 611 15.53 -3.64 -17.17
CA SER A 611 15.08 -2.25 -17.05
C SER A 611 14.40 -1.89 -15.71
N GLY A 612 14.21 -2.85 -14.78
CA GLY A 612 13.68 -2.57 -13.44
C GLY A 612 12.19 -2.83 -13.23
N GLY A 613 11.50 -3.44 -14.21
CA GLY A 613 10.12 -3.90 -14.09
C GLY A 613 9.99 -5.43 -14.10
N HIS A 614 8.76 -5.93 -14.20
CA HIS A 614 8.49 -7.34 -14.47
C HIS A 614 7.30 -7.53 -15.42
N ALA A 615 7.36 -8.58 -16.22
CA ALA A 615 6.21 -9.12 -16.96
C ALA A 615 5.63 -10.32 -16.21
N ALA A 616 4.31 -10.51 -16.17
CA ALA A 616 3.71 -11.64 -15.48
C ALA A 616 2.72 -12.45 -16.33
N LEU A 617 2.58 -13.74 -15.98
CA LEU A 617 1.59 -14.64 -16.57
C LEU A 617 0.16 -14.21 -16.22
N ALA A 618 -0.05 -13.87 -14.95
CA ALA A 618 -1.28 -13.29 -14.43
C ALA A 618 -0.98 -11.94 -13.77
N VAL A 619 -1.70 -10.90 -14.16
CA VAL A 619 -1.60 -9.56 -13.56
C VAL A 619 -2.94 -9.08 -13.01
N ARG A 620 -4.05 -9.67 -13.46
CA ARG A 620 -5.39 -9.38 -12.92
C ARG A 620 -5.72 -10.27 -11.74
N GLU A 621 -5.07 -11.43 -11.64
CA GLU A 621 -5.18 -12.36 -10.51
C GLU A 621 -3.78 -12.57 -9.90
N PRO A 622 -3.68 -12.94 -8.62
CA PRO A 622 -2.38 -13.25 -8.01
C PRO A 622 -1.67 -14.41 -8.73
N PHE A 623 -2.42 -15.40 -9.20
CA PHE A 623 -1.93 -16.58 -9.91
C PHE A 623 -3.07 -17.19 -10.73
N VAL A 624 -2.72 -18.07 -11.67
CA VAL A 624 -3.68 -18.90 -12.41
C VAL A 624 -3.68 -20.33 -11.85
N GLY A 625 -4.82 -21.00 -11.90
CA GLY A 625 -4.93 -22.40 -11.49
C GLY A 625 -4.20 -23.33 -12.47
N LEU A 626 -3.48 -24.33 -11.96
CA LEU A 626 -2.95 -25.42 -12.75
C LEU A 626 -3.88 -26.63 -12.64
N SER A 627 -4.45 -27.07 -13.76
CA SER A 627 -5.41 -28.18 -13.76
C SER A 627 -4.78 -29.50 -13.27
N PRO A 628 -5.46 -30.26 -12.38
CA PRO A 628 -4.97 -31.57 -11.95
C PRO A 628 -4.76 -32.53 -13.13
N GLY A 629 -3.64 -33.27 -13.12
CA GLY A 629 -3.34 -34.27 -14.15
C GLY A 629 -3.08 -33.69 -15.55
N VAL A 630 -2.83 -32.38 -15.66
CA VAL A 630 -2.53 -31.74 -16.94
C VAL A 630 -1.25 -32.31 -17.53
N SER A 631 -1.30 -32.66 -18.81
CA SER A 631 -0.14 -33.13 -19.58
C SER A 631 -0.16 -32.56 -20.99
N GLY A 632 1.04 -32.28 -21.52
CA GLY A 632 1.26 -31.67 -22.82
C GLY A 632 1.40 -30.14 -22.74
N SER A 633 1.33 -29.51 -23.90
CA SER A 633 1.46 -28.05 -24.02
C SER A 633 0.27 -27.34 -23.37
N LEU A 634 0.56 -26.31 -22.59
CA LEU A 634 -0.42 -25.56 -21.82
C LEU A 634 -0.83 -24.29 -22.58
N ARG A 635 -2.11 -23.96 -22.49
CA ARG A 635 -2.64 -22.64 -22.86
C ARG A 635 -3.23 -21.96 -21.63
N LEU A 636 -3.06 -20.64 -21.57
CA LEU A 636 -3.73 -19.80 -20.57
C LEU A 636 -5.17 -19.53 -21.00
N THR A 637 -6.10 -19.64 -20.07
CA THR A 637 -7.51 -19.25 -20.23
C THR A 637 -7.90 -18.24 -19.16
N GLY A 638 -8.98 -17.49 -19.38
CA GLY A 638 -9.54 -16.56 -18.41
C GLY A 638 -9.12 -15.10 -18.64
N PRO A 639 -9.25 -14.24 -17.61
CA PRO A 639 -9.17 -12.78 -17.75
C PRO A 639 -7.83 -12.26 -18.31
N ASP A 640 -6.73 -12.92 -17.96
CA ASP A 640 -5.41 -12.59 -18.48
C ASP A 640 -5.18 -13.10 -19.92
N ALA A 641 -5.98 -14.03 -20.44
CA ALA A 641 -5.84 -14.56 -21.81
C ALA A 641 -6.37 -13.59 -22.89
N ASP A 642 -7.60 -13.09 -22.71
CA ASP A 642 -8.30 -12.29 -23.74
C ASP A 642 -8.41 -10.79 -23.40
N ARG A 643 -7.67 -10.32 -22.37
CA ARG A 643 -7.81 -8.98 -21.77
C ARG A 643 -9.25 -8.65 -21.34
N ASP A 644 -10.05 -9.67 -21.03
CA ASP A 644 -11.41 -9.49 -20.55
C ASP A 644 -11.43 -8.80 -19.17
N GLN A 645 -12.33 -7.83 -18.99
CA GLN A 645 -12.52 -7.07 -17.75
C GLN A 645 -13.65 -7.63 -16.90
N SER A 646 -14.00 -8.90 -17.08
CA SER A 646 -15.08 -9.56 -16.33
C SER A 646 -14.83 -9.68 -14.82
N LEU A 647 -13.61 -9.41 -14.33
CA LEU A 647 -13.31 -9.39 -12.90
C LEU A 647 -13.67 -8.05 -12.25
N LEU A 648 -14.26 -8.11 -11.06
CA LEU A 648 -14.47 -6.97 -10.18
C LEU A 648 -13.18 -6.69 -9.38
N PRO A 649 -12.67 -5.44 -9.28
CA PRO A 649 -11.55 -5.11 -8.41
C PRO A 649 -11.77 -5.59 -6.97
N LEU A 650 -10.75 -6.21 -6.36
CA LEU A 650 -10.81 -6.72 -4.98
C LEU A 650 -11.17 -5.64 -3.96
N SER A 651 -10.85 -4.37 -4.24
CA SER A 651 -11.22 -3.23 -3.41
C SER A 651 -12.73 -2.90 -3.42
N ARG A 652 -13.51 -3.49 -4.33
CA ARG A 652 -14.97 -3.43 -4.36
C ARG A 652 -15.64 -4.63 -3.72
N TRP A 653 -14.87 -5.61 -3.27
CA TRP A 653 -15.39 -6.75 -2.53
C TRP A 653 -15.99 -6.27 -1.21
N ALA A 654 -17.24 -6.61 -0.95
CA ALA A 654 -17.98 -6.13 0.21
C ALA A 654 -17.33 -6.54 1.54
N GLY A 655 -16.58 -7.65 1.56
CA GLY A 655 -15.85 -8.10 2.75
C GLY A 655 -14.48 -7.43 2.98
N LEU A 656 -14.04 -6.51 2.12
CA LEU A 656 -12.85 -5.68 2.34
C LEU A 656 -13.21 -4.21 2.18
N GLN A 657 -13.17 -3.48 3.29
CA GLN A 657 -12.99 -2.04 3.22
C GLN A 657 -11.48 -1.81 3.33
N PRO A 658 -10.81 -1.30 2.28
CA PRO A 658 -9.38 -1.07 2.38
C PRO A 658 -9.14 -0.11 3.55
N ASN A 659 -8.24 -0.49 4.45
CA ASN A 659 -7.81 0.41 5.50
C ASN A 659 -6.86 1.43 4.88
N VAL A 660 -7.23 2.71 4.90
CA VAL A 660 -6.50 3.78 4.18
C VAL A 660 -6.07 4.89 5.13
N CYS A 661 -5.65 4.51 6.34
CA CYS A 661 -5.16 5.46 7.34
C CYS A 661 -3.65 5.72 7.15
#